data_AF-A0A431LGD5-F1
#
_entry.id   AF-A0A431LGD5-F1
#
_cell.length_a   1.000
_cell.length_b   1.000
_cell.length_c   1.000
_cell.angle_alpha   90.00
_cell.angle_beta   90.00
_cell.angle_gamma   90.00
#
_symmetry.space_group_name_H-M   'P 1'
#
loop_
_entity.id
_entity.type
_entity.pdbx_description
1 polymer ?
#
loop_
_entity_poly.entity_id
_entity_poly.type
_entity_poly.pdbx_seq_one_letter_code
_entity_poly.pdbx_strand_id
1 'polypeptide(L)'
;MLNKVHRSAVSLLMAAVLSACAVKRPHYDLPAVPLPAEYRNSMPVTAGDELRSVPEAAALPLDVVSWWHSFGNPELDRLVDRALANNPDIRIATLRIAQAKARADQARAGRLPSVTAQALTDKQAPGGTVGSVPVGGDVHQSQRSYQAGVQGQWRVDLWGEMGALADSAEFQLWRAAFERDNVQRTLVASLASSYIEFVSLNDRLGLARETEAALKSTLATVERRVAVGDATLGELEQQRAAIFSLRATIPALEQQREEALNSVAFLVGTVPSSLALSSGGLDSLAVPTINAGLPSALLLRRPDVRAVEARLLSADADIDVARARLFPTLDLSAQIGYSSLFLSQMFQPQTLFWNMVASTSASIFDGGRRAKEEDFSQAIHEELVETYIRTIHQALREVESGLAGIRLLERRVLAQREAAEAARRAWEISLKVYAAGGLDYLGLLDAERTYHRHLDELLRMRMERYRAYINLFQALGGGGVSEPTPPGNEGALAAQVPQQGRSAAGPSSVPAGIVWENAAGRSDYLGLLDAERTYHRHLDELLRMRMERYRAYINLFQALGGGGVSEPTPPGNEGALAAQVPQQGRSAAGPSSVPAGIVWENAAGRSVAAAWRVELPALYLQSTVPAVWRDLRSRYSAQLENRELHPVQVGRVEMSKDTQEAWYRLYVAPFALASDAEAFCRTLQADQQRCRVLPLQTP
;
A
#
# COMPACT_ATOMS: atom_id res chain seq x y z
N MET A 1 -42.70 -27.53 42.11
CA MET A 1 -41.46 -26.70 42.03
C MET A 1 -40.80 -26.73 40.66
N LEU A 2 -40.80 -27.85 39.91
CA LEU A 2 -40.21 -27.93 38.57
C LEU A 2 -40.76 -26.91 37.53
N ASN A 3 -42.06 -26.59 37.56
CA ASN A 3 -42.65 -25.60 36.65
C ASN A 3 -42.22 -24.14 36.90
N LYS A 4 -41.79 -23.79 38.12
CA LYS A 4 -41.26 -22.45 38.41
C LYS A 4 -39.81 -22.32 37.97
N VAL A 5 -39.01 -23.37 38.13
CA VAL A 5 -37.60 -23.42 37.68
C VAL A 5 -37.51 -23.36 36.15
N HIS A 6 -38.39 -24.05 35.42
CA HIS A 6 -38.45 -23.93 33.95
C HIS A 6 -38.86 -22.54 33.47
N ARG A 7 -39.83 -21.89 34.14
CA ARG A 7 -40.22 -20.51 33.78
C ARG A 7 -39.11 -19.50 34.04
N SER A 8 -38.42 -19.58 35.17
CA SER A 8 -37.28 -18.71 35.48
C SER A 8 -36.08 -18.95 34.55
N ALA A 9 -35.79 -20.21 34.19
CA ALA A 9 -34.73 -20.55 33.23
C ALA A 9 -35.06 -20.04 31.82
N VAL A 10 -36.32 -20.15 31.38
CA VAL A 10 -36.77 -19.60 30.09
C VAL A 10 -36.68 -18.08 30.08
N SER A 11 -37.08 -17.38 31.15
CA SER A 11 -36.93 -15.92 31.24
C SER A 11 -35.47 -15.46 31.22
N LEU A 12 -34.56 -16.19 31.87
CA LEU A 12 -33.13 -15.89 31.86
C LEU A 12 -32.51 -16.14 30.48
N LEU A 13 -32.92 -17.23 29.81
CA LEU A 13 -32.52 -17.54 28.45
C LEU A 13 -33.02 -16.48 27.46
N MET A 14 -34.26 -15.99 27.64
CA MET A 14 -34.85 -14.94 26.82
C MET A 14 -34.14 -13.59 27.01
N ALA A 15 -33.78 -13.25 28.25
CA ALA A 15 -32.99 -12.05 28.55
C ALA A 15 -31.57 -12.13 27.98
N ALA A 16 -30.93 -13.30 28.03
CA ALA A 16 -29.62 -13.55 27.41
C ALA A 16 -29.67 -13.47 25.88
N VAL A 17 -30.74 -13.98 25.26
CA VAL A 17 -30.97 -13.88 23.80
C VAL A 17 -31.25 -12.43 23.37
N LEU A 18 -31.93 -11.63 24.20
CA LEU A 18 -32.15 -10.20 23.94
C LEU A 18 -30.86 -9.37 24.05
N SER A 19 -29.93 -9.73 24.94
CA SER A 19 -28.59 -9.10 24.99
C SER A 19 -27.63 -9.59 23.89
N ALA A 20 -27.93 -10.73 23.25
CA ALA A 20 -27.08 -11.30 22.21
C ALA A 20 -27.04 -10.47 20.92
N CYS A 21 -28.10 -9.72 20.64
CA CYS A 21 -28.16 -8.76 19.54
C CYS A 21 -27.25 -7.52 19.73
N ALA A 22 -26.56 -7.36 20.86
CA ALA A 22 -25.76 -6.16 21.18
C ALA A 22 -24.24 -6.33 21.01
N VAL A 23 -23.72 -7.56 20.77
CA VAL A 23 -22.26 -7.81 20.73
C VAL A 23 -21.63 -7.45 19.38
N LYS A 24 -22.31 -7.80 18.28
CA LYS A 24 -21.88 -7.43 16.92
C LYS A 24 -22.38 -6.02 16.58
N ARG A 25 -21.50 -5.18 16.01
CA ARG A 25 -21.88 -3.85 15.55
C ARG A 25 -22.78 -3.93 14.30
N PRO A 26 -23.83 -3.09 14.19
CA PRO A 26 -24.71 -3.10 13.02
C PRO A 26 -24.04 -2.47 11.79
N HIS A 27 -23.12 -1.52 12.00
CA HIS A 27 -22.35 -0.85 10.96
C HIS A 27 -20.95 -0.52 11.50
N TYR A 28 -19.99 -0.43 10.59
CA TYR A 28 -18.61 -0.03 10.86
C TYR A 28 -18.38 1.36 10.29
N ASP A 29 -18.10 2.33 11.15
CA ASP A 29 -17.87 3.72 10.78
C ASP A 29 -16.36 4.02 10.67
N LEU A 30 -16.00 4.86 9.69
CA LEU A 30 -14.63 5.35 9.54
C LEU A 30 -14.41 6.61 10.40
N PRO A 31 -13.20 6.81 10.96
CA PRO A 31 -12.88 8.04 11.67
C PRO A 31 -12.90 9.24 10.71
N ALA A 32 -13.48 10.35 11.15
CA ALA A 32 -13.48 11.59 10.39
C ALA A 32 -12.08 12.23 10.41
N VAL A 33 -11.50 12.42 9.23
CA VAL A 33 -10.22 13.14 9.08
C VAL A 33 -10.52 14.54 8.53
N PRO A 34 -10.07 15.61 9.21
CA PRO A 34 -10.28 16.97 8.73
C PRO A 34 -9.48 17.18 7.44
N LEU A 35 -10.19 17.49 6.35
CA LEU A 35 -9.58 17.83 5.06
C LEU A 35 -9.70 19.34 4.83
N PRO A 36 -8.67 20.00 4.27
CA PRO A 36 -8.79 21.40 3.89
C PRO A 36 -9.80 21.54 2.74
N ALA A 37 -10.56 22.64 2.72
CA ALA A 37 -11.52 22.89 1.64
C ALA A 37 -10.83 23.07 0.28
N GLU A 38 -9.65 23.69 0.27
CA GLU A 38 -8.85 23.95 -0.92
C GLU A 38 -7.37 23.63 -0.68
N TYR A 39 -6.65 23.31 -1.75
CA TYR A 39 -5.19 23.12 -1.71
C TYR A 39 -4.49 24.48 -1.74
N ARG A 40 -3.43 24.64 -0.94
CA ARG A 40 -2.66 25.89 -0.87
C ARG A 40 -2.07 26.28 -2.23
N ASN A 41 -1.66 25.30 -3.01
CA ASN A 41 -1.07 25.51 -4.34
C ASN A 41 -2.08 25.41 -5.49
N SER A 42 -3.39 25.42 -5.24
CA SER A 42 -4.37 25.49 -6.32
C SER A 42 -4.17 26.76 -7.15
N MET A 43 -4.23 26.65 -8.48
CA MET A 43 -4.17 27.82 -9.35
C MET A 43 -5.35 28.75 -9.02
N PRO A 44 -5.12 30.06 -8.80
CA PRO A 44 -6.21 30.99 -8.55
C PRO A 44 -7.13 31.03 -9.77
N VAL A 45 -8.42 30.83 -9.55
CA VAL A 45 -9.45 31.19 -10.53
C VAL A 45 -9.29 32.68 -10.77
N THR A 46 -8.91 33.07 -11.99
CA THR A 46 -8.80 34.48 -12.33
C THR A 46 -10.21 35.06 -12.27
N ALA A 47 -10.46 35.92 -11.28
CA ALA A 47 -11.68 36.70 -11.15
C ALA A 47 -11.77 37.65 -12.35
N GLY A 48 -12.43 37.20 -13.42
CA GLY A 48 -12.51 37.93 -14.68
C GLY A 48 -13.55 37.38 -15.65
N ASP A 49 -13.89 36.09 -15.57
CA ASP A 49 -15.09 35.55 -16.22
C ASP A 49 -16.20 35.36 -15.18
N GLU A 50 -17.22 36.22 -15.23
CA GLU A 50 -18.53 35.95 -14.66
C GLU A 50 -19.15 34.73 -15.36
N LEU A 51 -18.67 33.53 -15.05
CA LEU A 51 -19.36 32.30 -15.42
C LEU A 51 -20.16 31.81 -14.21
N ARG A 52 -21.47 32.04 -14.32
CA ARG A 52 -22.57 31.15 -13.93
C ARG A 52 -22.16 30.08 -12.93
N SER A 53 -22.83 30.08 -11.78
CA SER A 53 -22.93 28.94 -10.86
C SER A 53 -23.17 27.62 -11.62
N VAL A 54 -22.09 27.01 -12.09
CA VAL A 54 -22.07 25.62 -12.53
C VAL A 54 -22.28 24.83 -11.24
N PRO A 55 -23.31 23.96 -11.15
CA PRO A 55 -23.42 23.07 -10.00
C PRO A 55 -22.08 22.35 -9.83
N GLU A 56 -21.50 22.39 -8.64
CA GLU A 56 -20.16 21.87 -8.32
C GLU A 56 -19.97 20.38 -8.68
N ALA A 57 -21.06 19.67 -8.96
CA ALA A 57 -21.07 18.31 -9.51
C ALA A 57 -20.77 18.21 -11.03
N ALA A 58 -20.73 19.33 -11.76
CA ALA A 58 -20.57 19.39 -13.22
C ALA A 58 -19.21 19.97 -13.69
N ALA A 59 -18.26 20.22 -12.77
CA ALA A 59 -16.93 20.73 -13.08
C ALA A 59 -15.85 19.62 -13.22
N LEU A 60 -16.17 18.51 -13.88
CA LEU A 60 -15.14 17.53 -14.28
C LEU A 60 -15.06 17.45 -15.82
N PRO A 61 -14.31 18.34 -16.51
CA PRO A 61 -13.69 18.03 -17.79
C PRO A 61 -12.22 17.66 -17.58
N LEU A 62 -11.92 16.94 -16.51
CA LEU A 62 -10.70 16.19 -16.37
C LEU A 62 -11.15 14.74 -16.27
N ASP A 63 -10.95 13.98 -17.35
CA ASP A 63 -10.98 12.53 -17.26
C ASP A 63 -9.75 12.11 -16.44
N VAL A 64 -9.87 12.25 -15.12
CA VAL A 64 -8.85 11.81 -14.16
C VAL A 64 -8.67 10.30 -14.30
N VAL A 65 -9.67 9.58 -14.80
CA VAL A 65 -9.64 8.13 -14.88
C VAL A 65 -8.73 7.67 -16.02
N SER A 66 -8.88 8.22 -17.23
CA SER A 66 -8.04 7.91 -18.40
C SER A 66 -7.17 9.10 -18.82
N TRP A 67 -6.54 9.73 -17.84
CA TRP A 67 -5.79 10.99 -17.98
C TRP A 67 -4.66 10.95 -19.02
N TRP A 68 -4.10 9.78 -19.34
CA TRP A 68 -3.03 9.65 -20.34
C TRP A 68 -3.47 10.11 -21.74
N HIS A 69 -4.76 10.03 -22.07
CA HIS A 69 -5.31 10.56 -23.32
C HIS A 69 -5.14 12.07 -23.45
N SER A 70 -4.98 12.80 -22.34
CA SER A 70 -4.75 14.25 -22.36
C SER A 70 -3.41 14.64 -22.99
N PHE A 71 -2.46 13.70 -23.13
CA PHE A 71 -1.24 13.92 -23.91
C PHE A 71 -1.45 13.82 -25.42
N GLY A 72 -2.62 13.36 -25.88
CA GLY A 72 -2.98 13.35 -27.30
C GLY A 72 -2.11 12.46 -28.19
N ASN A 73 -1.44 11.44 -27.62
CA ASN A 73 -0.53 10.57 -28.35
C ASN A 73 -1.11 9.15 -28.49
N PRO A 74 -1.45 8.71 -29.72
CA PRO A 74 -2.09 7.41 -29.95
C PRO A 74 -1.16 6.21 -29.76
N GLU A 75 0.17 6.40 -29.77
CA GLU A 75 1.12 5.34 -29.44
C GLU A 75 1.12 5.06 -27.93
N LEU A 76 1.11 6.11 -27.10
CA LEU A 76 0.97 6.00 -25.65
C LEU A 76 -0.35 5.31 -25.28
N ASP A 77 -1.46 5.72 -25.88
CA ASP A 77 -2.78 5.12 -25.61
C ASP A 77 -2.78 3.60 -25.86
N ARG A 78 -2.26 3.17 -27.03
CA ARG A 78 -2.14 1.74 -27.35
C ARG A 78 -1.16 0.98 -26.46
N LEU A 79 -0.15 1.66 -25.92
CA LEU A 79 0.76 1.05 -24.94
C LEU A 79 0.04 0.79 -23.62
N VAL A 80 -0.73 1.77 -23.14
CA VAL A 80 -1.54 1.64 -21.93
C VAL A 80 -2.56 0.51 -22.08
N ASP A 81 -3.32 0.47 -23.19
CA ASP A 81 -4.29 -0.61 -23.45
C ASP A 81 -3.63 -1.99 -23.43
N ARG A 82 -2.48 -2.13 -24.10
CA ARG A 82 -1.73 -3.40 -24.11
C ARG A 82 -1.21 -3.76 -22.72
N ALA A 83 -0.74 -2.79 -21.94
CA ALA A 83 -0.26 -3.04 -20.58
C ALA A 83 -1.41 -3.51 -19.66
N LEU A 84 -2.57 -2.84 -19.70
CA LEU A 84 -3.72 -3.25 -18.92
C LEU A 84 -4.21 -4.66 -19.28
N ALA A 85 -4.12 -5.04 -20.55
CA ALA A 85 -4.51 -6.37 -21.01
C ALA A 85 -3.49 -7.48 -20.71
N ASN A 86 -2.18 -7.19 -20.79
CA ASN A 86 -1.14 -8.23 -20.81
C ASN A 86 -0.21 -8.22 -19.59
N ASN A 87 -0.17 -7.15 -18.80
CA ASN A 87 0.79 -7.01 -17.71
C ASN A 87 0.56 -8.09 -16.62
N PRO A 88 1.61 -8.86 -16.26
CA PRO A 88 1.50 -9.90 -15.24
C PRO A 88 1.11 -9.41 -13.84
N ASP A 89 1.49 -8.20 -13.43
CA ASP A 89 1.18 -7.68 -12.09
C ASP A 89 -0.33 -7.42 -11.94
N ILE A 90 -1.01 -6.95 -12.99
CA ILE A 90 -2.47 -6.81 -13.01
C ILE A 90 -3.14 -8.17 -12.88
N ARG A 91 -2.63 -9.19 -13.59
CA ARG A 91 -3.14 -10.57 -13.48
C ARG A 91 -2.91 -11.15 -12.10
N ILE A 92 -1.74 -10.93 -11.50
CA ILE A 92 -1.42 -11.35 -10.13
C ILE A 92 -2.39 -10.69 -9.14
N ALA A 93 -2.61 -9.38 -9.26
CA ALA A 93 -3.55 -8.66 -8.40
C ALA A 93 -5.00 -9.16 -8.57
N THR A 94 -5.41 -9.46 -9.81
CA THR A 94 -6.72 -10.05 -10.09
C THR A 94 -6.88 -11.44 -9.46
N LEU A 95 -5.84 -12.28 -9.50
CA LEU A 95 -5.86 -13.58 -8.82
C LEU A 95 -5.92 -13.47 -7.29
N ARG A 96 -5.38 -12.39 -6.69
CA ARG A 96 -5.55 -12.11 -5.26
C ARG A 96 -7.00 -11.79 -4.90
N ILE A 97 -7.76 -11.15 -5.79
CA ILE A 97 -9.21 -10.97 -5.61
C ILE A 97 -9.91 -12.34 -5.58
N ALA A 98 -9.59 -13.24 -6.51
CA ALA A 98 -10.15 -14.59 -6.53
C ALA A 98 -9.84 -15.36 -5.22
N GLN A 99 -8.61 -15.26 -4.71
CA GLN A 99 -8.21 -15.85 -3.43
C GLN A 99 -9.01 -15.26 -2.25
N ALA A 100 -9.16 -13.94 -2.21
CA ALA A 100 -9.91 -13.28 -1.15
C ALA A 100 -11.41 -13.63 -1.22
N LYS A 101 -11.98 -13.73 -2.43
CA LYS A 101 -13.36 -14.17 -2.65
C LYS A 101 -13.58 -15.59 -2.13
N ALA A 102 -12.69 -16.52 -2.46
CA ALA A 102 -12.78 -17.90 -1.98
C ALA A 102 -12.73 -17.96 -0.44
N ARG A 103 -11.92 -17.11 0.20
CA ARG A 103 -11.90 -16.99 1.67
C ARG A 103 -13.18 -16.38 2.24
N ALA A 104 -13.73 -15.35 1.60
CA ALA A 104 -15.01 -14.76 1.99
C ALA A 104 -16.16 -15.77 1.87
N ASP A 105 -16.19 -16.54 0.77
CA ASP A 105 -17.18 -17.61 0.57
C ASP A 105 -17.01 -18.74 1.58
N GLN A 106 -15.76 -19.11 1.92
CA GLN A 106 -15.49 -20.08 2.99
C GLN A 106 -15.98 -19.58 4.35
N ALA A 107 -15.73 -18.32 4.70
CA ALA A 107 -16.20 -17.72 5.95
C ALA A 107 -17.74 -17.65 5.99
N ARG A 108 -18.38 -17.27 4.88
CA ARG A 108 -19.85 -17.35 4.72
C ARG A 108 -20.38 -18.76 4.92
N ALA A 109 -19.74 -19.77 4.31
CA ALA A 109 -20.15 -21.16 4.43
C ALA A 109 -20.02 -21.67 5.88
N GLY A 110 -19.06 -21.15 6.65
CA GLY A 110 -18.92 -21.45 8.07
C GLY A 110 -20.15 -21.08 8.92
N ARG A 111 -21.04 -20.21 8.43
CA ARG A 111 -22.30 -19.85 9.10
C ARG A 111 -23.38 -20.93 8.97
N LEU A 112 -23.19 -21.88 8.05
CA LEU A 112 -24.14 -22.93 7.73
C LEU A 112 -23.79 -24.24 8.47
N PRO A 113 -24.78 -25.14 8.68
CA PRO A 113 -24.49 -26.49 9.17
C PRO A 113 -23.57 -27.23 8.20
N SER A 114 -22.55 -27.92 8.73
CA SER A 114 -21.78 -28.91 7.99
C SER A 114 -22.47 -30.27 8.08
N VAL A 115 -22.43 -31.05 6.99
CA VAL A 115 -23.01 -32.39 6.93
C VAL A 115 -21.95 -33.37 6.44
N THR A 116 -21.67 -34.39 7.23
CA THR A 116 -20.64 -35.40 6.97
C THR A 116 -21.25 -36.80 6.96
N ALA A 117 -20.92 -37.60 5.95
CA ALA A 117 -21.19 -39.03 5.99
C ALA A 117 -19.99 -39.73 6.67
N GLN A 118 -20.27 -40.62 7.61
CA GLN A 118 -19.25 -41.32 8.38
C GLN A 118 -19.53 -42.82 8.43
N ALA A 119 -18.46 -43.60 8.34
CA ALA A 119 -18.47 -45.04 8.58
C ALA A 119 -17.36 -45.35 9.59
N LEU A 120 -17.72 -45.94 10.72
CA LEU A 120 -16.84 -46.23 11.84
C LEU A 120 -16.90 -47.72 12.15
N THR A 121 -15.73 -48.33 12.33
CA THR A 121 -15.60 -49.62 12.99
C THR A 121 -14.78 -49.42 14.26
N ASP A 122 -15.35 -49.82 15.38
CA ASP A 122 -14.70 -49.72 16.68
C ASP A 122 -14.62 -51.12 17.29
N LYS A 123 -13.48 -51.42 17.94
CA LYS A 123 -13.26 -52.66 18.66
C LYS A 123 -12.62 -52.34 20.01
N GLN A 124 -13.34 -52.58 21.09
CA GLN A 124 -12.88 -52.28 22.44
C GLN A 124 -12.80 -53.56 23.28
N ALA A 125 -11.79 -53.63 24.15
CA ALA A 125 -11.58 -54.70 25.11
C ALA A 125 -11.23 -54.10 26.49
N PRO A 126 -11.86 -54.56 27.60
CA PRO A 126 -13.03 -55.45 27.62
C PRO A 126 -14.23 -54.84 26.89
N GLY A 127 -15.20 -55.68 26.48
CA GLY A 127 -16.41 -55.24 25.81
C GLY A 127 -17.25 -54.40 26.76
N GLY A 128 -17.29 -53.09 26.53
CA GLY A 128 -17.90 -52.10 27.43
C GLY A 128 -16.88 -51.09 28.00
N THR A 129 -17.34 -50.18 28.85
CA THR A 129 -16.48 -49.20 29.55
C THR A 129 -15.74 -49.83 30.74
N VAL A 130 -14.63 -49.23 31.19
CA VAL A 130 -13.93 -49.67 32.42
C VAL A 130 -14.93 -49.70 33.59
N GLY A 131 -15.07 -50.86 34.24
CA GLY A 131 -16.03 -51.08 35.33
C GLY A 131 -17.42 -51.58 34.91
N SER A 132 -17.65 -51.82 33.61
CA SER A 132 -18.91 -52.39 33.09
C SER A 132 -18.91 -53.93 33.01
N VAL A 133 -17.75 -54.57 33.21
CA VAL A 133 -17.64 -56.03 33.28
C VAL A 133 -18.31 -56.49 34.59
N PRO A 134 -19.38 -57.31 34.54
CA PRO A 134 -20.00 -57.86 35.74
C PRO A 134 -18.97 -58.58 36.60
N VAL A 135 -19.16 -58.61 37.93
CA VAL A 135 -18.27 -59.36 38.83
C VAL A 135 -18.26 -60.84 38.39
N GLY A 136 -17.08 -61.35 38.00
CA GLY A 136 -16.91 -62.70 37.41
C GLY A 136 -16.98 -62.78 35.88
N GLY A 137 -17.13 -61.65 35.18
CA GLY A 137 -17.12 -61.55 33.73
C GLY A 137 -15.71 -61.60 33.11
N ASP A 138 -15.63 -62.03 31.86
CA ASP A 138 -14.37 -62.16 31.13
C ASP A 138 -13.84 -60.80 30.67
N VAL A 139 -12.74 -60.35 31.27
CA VAL A 139 -12.05 -59.09 30.97
C VAL A 139 -11.31 -59.11 29.62
N HIS A 140 -11.25 -60.26 28.94
CA HIS A 140 -10.63 -60.42 27.62
C HIS A 140 -11.63 -60.38 26.46
N GLN A 141 -12.94 -60.36 26.72
CA GLN A 141 -13.92 -60.25 25.64
C GLN A 141 -13.81 -58.90 24.96
N SER A 142 -13.61 -58.89 23.64
CA SER A 142 -13.66 -57.67 22.85
C SER A 142 -15.01 -57.49 22.17
N GLN A 143 -15.60 -56.30 22.23
CA GLN A 143 -16.81 -55.96 21.49
C GLN A 143 -16.45 -55.19 20.22
N ARG A 144 -17.04 -55.58 19.08
CA ARG A 144 -16.95 -54.82 17.83
C ARG A 144 -18.27 -54.09 17.59
N SER A 145 -18.19 -52.85 17.15
CA SER A 145 -19.34 -52.10 16.65
C SER A 145 -19.05 -51.54 15.25
N TYR A 146 -20.10 -51.51 14.43
CA TYR A 146 -20.11 -50.98 13.08
C TYR A 146 -21.18 -49.89 13.02
N GLN A 147 -20.77 -48.68 12.65
CA GLN A 147 -21.67 -47.53 12.53
C GLN A 147 -21.52 -46.91 11.14
N ALA A 148 -22.64 -46.60 10.49
CA ALA A 148 -22.62 -45.78 9.28
C ALA A 148 -23.82 -44.85 9.29
N GLY A 149 -23.61 -43.60 8.94
CA GLY A 149 -24.66 -42.60 8.98
C GLY A 149 -24.22 -41.25 8.47
N VAL A 150 -25.12 -40.29 8.62
CA VAL A 150 -24.89 -38.88 8.32
C VAL A 150 -24.95 -38.11 9.63
N GLN A 151 -23.98 -37.24 9.84
CA GLN A 151 -23.89 -36.32 10.97
C GLN A 151 -23.92 -34.89 10.46
N GLY A 152 -24.79 -34.06 11.04
CA GLY A 152 -24.80 -32.62 10.90
C GLY A 152 -24.20 -31.95 12.14
N GLN A 153 -23.35 -30.95 11.94
CA GLN A 153 -22.80 -30.11 13.01
C GLN A 153 -23.02 -28.64 12.65
N TRP A 154 -23.50 -27.85 13.60
CA TRP A 154 -23.76 -26.43 13.39
C TRP A 154 -23.49 -25.62 14.64
N ARG A 155 -22.62 -24.62 14.52
CA ARG A 155 -22.46 -23.60 15.54
C ARG A 155 -23.46 -22.49 15.29
N VAL A 156 -24.42 -22.33 16.20
CA VAL A 156 -25.42 -21.27 16.11
C VAL A 156 -24.75 -19.94 16.44
N ASP A 157 -24.87 -18.99 15.52
CA ASP A 157 -24.27 -17.67 15.63
C ASP A 157 -25.11 -16.74 16.51
N LEU A 158 -25.15 -17.01 17.83
CA LEU A 158 -25.94 -16.24 18.78
C LEU A 158 -25.37 -14.83 19.00
N TRP A 159 -24.05 -14.71 19.10
CA TRP A 159 -23.34 -13.46 19.43
C TRP A 159 -22.73 -12.77 18.21
N GLY A 160 -22.89 -13.34 17.02
CA GLY A 160 -22.37 -12.78 15.77
C GLY A 160 -20.90 -13.09 15.49
N GLU A 161 -20.25 -14.06 16.15
CA GLU A 161 -18.87 -14.46 15.87
C GLU A 161 -18.70 -14.87 14.40
N MET A 162 -19.55 -15.78 13.91
CA MET A 162 -19.43 -16.31 12.54
C MET A 162 -19.86 -15.27 11.51
N GLY A 163 -20.82 -14.41 11.85
CA GLY A 163 -21.21 -13.25 11.07
C GLY A 163 -20.09 -12.22 10.94
N ALA A 164 -19.41 -11.87 12.03
CA ALA A 164 -18.29 -10.94 12.03
C ALA A 164 -17.06 -11.51 11.31
N LEU A 165 -16.79 -12.82 11.43
CA LEU A 165 -15.78 -13.51 10.63
C LEU A 165 -16.07 -13.41 9.12
N ALA A 166 -17.33 -13.55 8.71
CA ALA A 166 -17.73 -13.39 7.32
C ALA A 166 -17.59 -11.94 6.84
N ASP A 167 -17.95 -10.96 7.68
CA ASP A 167 -17.79 -9.53 7.35
C ASP A 167 -16.30 -9.15 7.23
N SER A 168 -15.44 -9.62 8.15
CA SER A 168 -13.99 -9.40 8.07
C SER A 168 -13.42 -9.94 6.76
N ALA A 169 -13.78 -11.17 6.38
CA ALA A 169 -13.33 -11.77 5.13
C ALA A 169 -13.87 -11.03 3.88
N GLU A 170 -15.08 -10.47 3.94
CA GLU A 170 -15.65 -9.64 2.88
C GLU A 170 -14.89 -8.31 2.73
N PHE A 171 -14.55 -7.63 3.83
CA PHE A 171 -13.72 -6.42 3.77
C PHE A 171 -12.30 -6.71 3.27
N GLN A 172 -11.76 -7.90 3.54
CA GLN A 172 -10.50 -8.34 2.91
C GLN A 172 -10.63 -8.54 1.40
N LEU A 173 -11.78 -8.99 0.90
CA LEU A 173 -12.08 -9.03 -0.53
C LEU A 173 -12.12 -7.61 -1.12
N TRP A 174 -12.77 -6.65 -0.47
CA TRP A 174 -12.79 -5.26 -0.91
C TRP A 174 -11.38 -4.67 -0.96
N ARG A 175 -10.57 -4.93 0.07
CA ARG A 175 -9.16 -4.55 0.09
C ARG A 175 -8.41 -5.09 -1.12
N ALA A 176 -8.58 -6.37 -1.46
CA ALA A 176 -7.91 -6.98 -2.61
C ALA A 176 -8.31 -6.30 -3.94
N ALA A 177 -9.58 -5.87 -4.07
CA ALA A 177 -10.04 -5.11 -5.23
C ALA A 177 -9.36 -3.72 -5.32
N PHE A 178 -9.32 -2.97 -4.21
CA PHE A 178 -8.65 -1.67 -4.18
C PHE A 178 -7.13 -1.77 -4.40
N GLU A 179 -6.49 -2.83 -3.90
CA GLU A 179 -5.07 -3.09 -4.17
C GLU A 179 -4.82 -3.33 -5.67
N ARG A 180 -5.71 -4.05 -6.38
CA ARG A 180 -5.62 -4.22 -7.84
C ARG A 180 -5.76 -2.89 -8.57
N ASP A 181 -6.72 -2.06 -8.18
CA ASP A 181 -6.91 -0.73 -8.76
C ASP A 181 -5.70 0.19 -8.50
N ASN A 182 -5.03 0.03 -7.35
CA ASN A 182 -3.79 0.75 -7.06
C ASN A 182 -2.60 0.25 -7.89
N VAL A 183 -2.51 -1.05 -8.15
CA VAL A 183 -1.50 -1.62 -9.08
C VAL A 183 -1.71 -1.05 -10.48
N GLN A 184 -2.96 -1.00 -10.95
CA GLN A 184 -3.32 -0.38 -12.22
C GLN A 184 -2.88 1.09 -12.30
N ARG A 185 -3.27 1.91 -11.32
CA ARG A 185 -2.87 3.32 -11.24
C ARG A 185 -1.35 3.49 -11.34
N THR A 186 -0.61 2.67 -10.59
CA THR A 186 0.87 2.74 -10.56
C THR A 186 1.47 2.30 -11.88
N LEU A 187 0.98 1.21 -12.47
CA LEU A 187 1.42 0.70 -13.76
C LEU A 187 1.29 1.77 -14.85
N VAL A 188 0.14 2.42 -14.93
CA VAL A 188 -0.11 3.44 -15.95
C VAL A 188 0.81 4.66 -15.78
N ALA A 189 0.97 5.15 -14.54
CA ALA A 189 1.88 6.26 -14.25
C ALA A 189 3.34 5.92 -14.59
N SER A 190 3.80 4.72 -14.23
CA SER A 190 5.15 4.24 -14.56
C SER A 190 5.34 4.10 -16.08
N LEU A 191 4.35 3.54 -16.78
CA LEU A 191 4.42 3.36 -18.24
C LEU A 191 4.49 4.69 -18.98
N ALA A 192 3.63 5.65 -18.61
CA ALA A 192 3.66 6.99 -19.16
C ALA A 192 5.00 7.69 -18.89
N SER A 193 5.55 7.53 -17.68
CA SER A 193 6.85 8.11 -17.30
C SER A 193 8.01 7.54 -18.12
N SER A 194 8.06 6.22 -18.29
CA SER A 194 9.08 5.56 -19.11
C SER A 194 8.94 5.89 -20.60
N TYR A 195 7.71 6.01 -21.11
CA TYR A 195 7.48 6.42 -22.50
C TYR A 195 7.93 7.87 -22.74
N ILE A 196 7.61 8.79 -21.82
CA ILE A 196 8.02 10.19 -21.91
C ILE A 196 9.55 10.33 -21.83
N GLU A 197 10.20 9.51 -21.01
CA GLU A 197 11.66 9.42 -20.96
C GLU A 197 12.25 8.95 -22.29
N PHE A 198 11.68 7.89 -22.87
CA PHE A 198 12.10 7.38 -24.17
C PHE A 198 12.02 8.46 -25.28
N VAL A 199 10.87 9.15 -25.42
CA VAL A 199 10.73 10.20 -26.45
C VAL A 199 11.59 11.44 -26.15
N SER A 200 11.85 11.77 -24.88
CA SER A 200 12.79 12.83 -24.52
C SER A 200 14.23 12.49 -24.90
N LEU A 201 14.61 11.22 -24.77
CA LEU A 201 15.94 10.77 -25.17
C LEU A 201 16.11 10.79 -26.69
N ASN A 202 15.04 10.62 -27.47
CA ASN A 202 15.07 10.85 -28.92
C ASN A 202 15.43 12.30 -29.25
N ASP A 203 14.81 13.28 -28.58
CA ASP A 203 15.13 14.71 -28.79
C ASP A 203 16.59 15.02 -28.44
N ARG A 204 17.08 14.49 -27.31
CA ARG A 204 18.45 14.73 -26.83
C ARG A 204 19.50 14.06 -27.72
N LEU A 205 19.20 12.86 -28.26
CA LEU A 205 20.04 12.20 -29.26
C LEU A 205 20.04 12.97 -30.58
N GLY A 206 18.89 13.49 -31.01
CA GLY A 206 18.79 14.40 -32.16
C GLY A 206 19.70 15.61 -31.99
N LEU A 207 19.57 16.31 -30.87
CA LEU A 207 20.40 17.45 -30.51
C LEU A 207 21.90 17.11 -30.48
N ALA A 208 22.28 15.98 -29.88
CA ALA A 208 23.68 15.56 -29.81
C ALA A 208 24.27 15.30 -31.21
N ARG A 209 23.50 14.70 -32.11
CA ARG A 209 23.94 14.43 -33.50
C ARG A 209 24.02 15.71 -34.33
N GLU A 210 23.06 16.62 -34.18
CA GLU A 210 23.10 17.95 -34.81
C GLU A 210 24.30 18.77 -34.33
N THR A 211 24.59 18.72 -33.02
CA THR A 211 25.76 19.39 -32.43
C THR A 211 27.06 18.78 -32.95
N GLU A 212 27.14 17.46 -33.11
CA GLU A 212 28.33 16.81 -33.69
C GLU A 212 28.55 17.25 -35.16
N ALA A 213 27.47 17.38 -35.93
CA ALA A 213 27.53 17.87 -37.30
C ALA A 213 27.99 19.33 -37.37
N ALA A 214 27.49 20.19 -36.47
CA ALA A 214 27.94 21.58 -36.35
C ALA A 214 29.44 21.67 -36.01
N LEU A 215 29.89 20.92 -35.01
CA LEU A 215 31.31 20.88 -34.61
C LEU A 215 32.21 20.38 -35.75
N LYS A 216 31.78 19.38 -36.54
CA LYS A 216 32.54 18.91 -37.72
C LYS A 216 32.66 19.99 -38.80
N SER A 217 31.60 20.77 -39.02
CA SER A 217 31.63 21.90 -39.96
C SER A 217 32.64 22.98 -39.51
N THR A 218 32.65 23.30 -38.22
CA THR A 218 33.64 24.23 -37.63
C THR A 218 35.07 23.66 -37.74
N LEU A 219 35.27 22.36 -37.50
CA LEU A 219 36.57 21.69 -37.66
C LEU A 219 37.12 21.85 -39.08
N ALA A 220 36.31 21.62 -40.11
CA ALA A 220 36.73 21.78 -41.51
C ALA A 220 37.14 23.23 -41.84
N THR A 221 36.63 24.21 -41.10
CA THR A 221 37.03 25.61 -41.24
C THR A 221 38.36 25.87 -40.53
N VAL A 222 38.54 25.37 -39.31
CA VAL A 222 39.81 25.45 -38.57
C VAL A 222 40.95 24.75 -39.33
N GLU A 223 40.71 23.56 -39.89
CA GLU A 223 41.69 22.81 -40.69
C GLU A 223 42.19 23.61 -41.90
N ARG A 224 41.29 24.30 -42.61
CA ARG A 224 41.67 25.17 -43.74
C ARG A 224 42.51 26.38 -43.27
N ARG A 225 42.19 26.98 -42.12
CA ARG A 225 42.95 28.11 -41.58
C ARG A 225 44.34 27.69 -41.11
N VAL A 226 44.48 26.52 -40.47
CA VAL A 226 45.78 25.96 -40.10
C VAL A 226 46.65 25.72 -41.34
N ALA A 227 46.06 25.21 -42.44
CA ALA A 227 46.80 24.93 -43.68
C ALA A 227 47.41 26.19 -44.34
N VAL A 228 46.81 27.37 -44.12
CA VAL A 228 47.32 28.65 -44.61
C VAL A 228 48.09 29.46 -43.54
N GLY A 229 48.31 28.87 -42.35
CA GLY A 229 49.02 29.50 -41.24
C GLY A 229 48.24 30.56 -40.45
N ASP A 230 46.91 30.63 -40.63
CA ASP A 230 46.01 31.62 -40.02
C ASP A 230 45.30 31.10 -38.74
N ALA A 231 45.55 29.85 -38.34
CA ALA A 231 45.09 29.28 -37.08
C ALA A 231 46.16 28.38 -36.46
N THR A 232 46.07 28.13 -35.15
CA THR A 232 47.06 27.33 -34.42
C THR A 232 46.71 25.83 -34.37
N LEU A 233 47.72 24.96 -34.23
CA LEU A 233 47.49 23.52 -33.97
C LEU A 233 46.72 23.29 -32.65
N GLY A 234 46.84 24.21 -31.69
CA GLY A 234 46.07 24.17 -30.44
C GLY A 234 44.56 24.28 -30.68
N GLU A 235 44.13 25.19 -31.56
CA GLU A 235 42.72 25.35 -31.94
C GLU A 235 42.19 24.09 -32.64
N LEU A 236 42.98 23.50 -33.54
CA LEU A 236 42.63 22.26 -34.22
C LEU A 236 42.35 21.13 -33.23
N GLU A 237 43.27 20.92 -32.28
CA GLU A 237 43.14 19.84 -31.29
C GLU A 237 42.04 20.12 -30.26
N GLN A 238 41.81 21.40 -29.90
CA GLN A 238 40.66 21.78 -29.07
C GLN A 238 39.33 21.41 -29.74
N GLN A 239 39.21 21.62 -31.06
CA GLN A 239 38.00 21.27 -31.78
C GLN A 239 37.81 19.76 -31.93
N ARG A 240 38.89 19.02 -32.19
CA ARG A 240 38.87 17.56 -32.20
C ARG A 240 38.45 17.00 -30.86
N ALA A 241 38.98 17.54 -29.76
CA ALA A 241 38.59 17.14 -28.41
C ALA A 241 37.10 17.40 -28.13
N ALA A 242 36.52 18.51 -28.62
CA ALA A 242 35.09 18.79 -28.49
C ALA A 242 34.23 17.74 -29.22
N ILE A 243 34.60 17.37 -30.45
CA ILE A 243 33.90 16.32 -31.21
C ILE A 243 34.02 14.97 -30.50
N PHE A 244 35.20 14.58 -30.04
CA PHE A 244 35.39 13.29 -29.36
C PHE A 244 34.66 13.22 -28.01
N SER A 245 34.59 14.33 -27.27
CA SER A 245 33.81 14.42 -26.03
C SER A 245 32.31 14.19 -26.29
N LEU A 246 31.76 14.82 -27.34
CA LEU A 246 30.38 14.61 -27.73
C LEU A 246 30.12 13.19 -28.26
N ARG A 247 31.03 12.63 -29.06
CA ARG A 247 30.97 11.23 -29.50
C ARG A 247 30.99 10.24 -28.34
N ALA A 248 31.66 10.56 -27.22
CA ALA A 248 31.61 9.76 -26.01
C ALA A 248 30.26 9.87 -25.28
N THR A 249 29.53 10.97 -25.45
CA THR A 249 28.22 11.20 -24.83
C THR A 249 27.09 10.48 -25.58
N ILE A 250 27.16 10.38 -26.92
CA ILE A 250 26.11 9.76 -27.74
C ILE A 250 25.79 8.32 -27.29
N PRO A 251 26.76 7.39 -27.11
CA PRO A 251 26.49 6.03 -26.65
C PRO A 251 25.81 5.98 -25.28
N ALA A 252 26.11 6.92 -24.38
CA ALA A 252 25.46 6.98 -23.07
C ALA A 252 23.97 7.34 -23.19
N LEU A 253 23.63 8.27 -24.10
CA LEU A 253 22.23 8.60 -24.41
C LEU A 253 21.52 7.45 -25.15
N GLU A 254 22.22 6.75 -26.05
CA GLU A 254 21.69 5.56 -26.72
C GLU A 254 21.39 4.46 -25.71
N GLN A 255 22.29 4.21 -24.76
CA GLN A 255 22.07 3.26 -23.66
C GLN A 255 20.84 3.64 -22.83
N GLN A 256 20.71 4.90 -22.40
CA GLN A 256 19.54 5.36 -21.64
C GLN A 256 18.24 5.15 -22.43
N ARG A 257 18.27 5.37 -23.74
CA ARG A 257 17.09 5.17 -24.60
C ARG A 257 16.71 3.69 -24.66
N GLU A 258 17.69 2.78 -24.80
CA GLU A 258 17.44 1.35 -24.77
C GLU A 258 16.90 0.89 -23.39
N GLU A 259 17.40 1.44 -22.29
CA GLU A 259 16.89 1.18 -20.93
C GLU A 259 15.42 1.64 -20.77
N ALA A 260 15.07 2.81 -21.30
CA ALA A 260 13.70 3.31 -21.30
C ALA A 260 12.77 2.42 -22.16
N LEU A 261 13.22 1.99 -23.35
CA LEU A 261 12.50 1.04 -24.20
C LEU A 261 12.26 -0.30 -23.49
N ASN A 262 13.30 -0.84 -22.86
CA ASN A 262 13.22 -2.09 -22.09
C ASN A 262 12.22 -1.96 -20.92
N SER A 263 12.19 -0.80 -20.26
CA SER A 263 11.23 -0.50 -19.19
C SER A 263 9.80 -0.46 -19.71
N VAL A 264 9.55 0.20 -20.85
CA VAL A 264 8.24 0.20 -21.51
C VAL A 264 7.81 -1.22 -21.89
N ALA A 265 8.71 -2.01 -22.48
CA ALA A 265 8.41 -3.39 -22.86
C ALA A 265 8.02 -4.26 -21.65
N PHE A 266 8.76 -4.14 -20.55
CA PHE A 266 8.46 -4.81 -19.29
C PHE A 266 7.07 -4.44 -18.76
N LEU A 267 6.76 -3.14 -18.70
CA LEU A 267 5.47 -2.65 -18.20
C LEU A 267 4.29 -3.05 -19.11
N VAL A 268 4.50 -3.14 -20.42
CA VAL A 268 3.50 -3.67 -21.35
C VAL A 268 3.30 -5.20 -21.21
N GLY A 269 4.23 -5.89 -20.56
CA GLY A 269 4.19 -7.34 -20.40
C GLY A 269 4.72 -8.10 -21.61
N THR A 270 5.68 -7.52 -22.35
CA THR A 270 6.31 -8.15 -23.52
C THR A 270 7.84 -8.17 -23.43
N VAL A 271 8.48 -8.95 -24.30
CA VAL A 271 9.95 -8.96 -24.41
C VAL A 271 10.43 -7.73 -25.19
N PRO A 272 11.56 -7.09 -24.80
CA PRO A 272 12.01 -5.87 -25.48
C PRO A 272 12.23 -6.00 -26.99
N SER A 273 12.71 -7.15 -27.44
CA SER A 273 12.94 -7.43 -28.88
C SER A 273 11.67 -7.45 -29.74
N SER A 274 10.49 -7.50 -29.12
CA SER A 274 9.19 -7.54 -29.82
C SER A 274 8.49 -6.17 -29.89
N LEU A 275 9.00 -5.17 -29.18
CA LEU A 275 8.41 -3.84 -29.11
C LEU A 275 9.24 -2.86 -29.92
N ALA A 276 8.63 -2.31 -30.97
CA ALA A 276 9.16 -1.15 -31.68
C ALA A 276 8.34 0.08 -31.31
N LEU A 277 9.02 1.17 -30.96
CA LEU A 277 8.42 2.48 -30.70
C LEU A 277 8.84 3.46 -31.80
N SER A 278 8.02 4.48 -32.02
CA SER A 278 8.32 5.56 -32.95
C SER A 278 9.57 6.34 -32.52
N SER A 279 10.28 6.92 -33.48
CA SER A 279 11.40 7.85 -33.20
C SER A 279 10.92 9.27 -32.87
N GLY A 280 9.68 9.40 -32.39
CA GLY A 280 9.07 10.69 -32.05
C GLY A 280 9.74 11.35 -30.85
N GLY A 281 9.67 12.68 -30.82
CA GLY A 281 10.13 13.55 -29.74
C GLY A 281 9.02 13.96 -28.78
N LEU A 282 9.33 14.82 -27.80
CA LEU A 282 8.34 15.39 -26.88
C LEU A 282 7.30 16.27 -27.59
N ASP A 283 7.63 16.83 -28.76
CA ASP A 283 6.67 17.61 -29.56
C ASP A 283 5.50 16.76 -30.10
N SER A 284 5.61 15.43 -30.05
CA SER A 284 4.49 14.52 -30.35
C SER A 284 3.44 14.42 -29.24
N LEU A 285 3.67 15.06 -28.09
CA LEU A 285 2.80 15.04 -26.91
C LEU A 285 2.23 16.43 -26.62
N ALA A 286 0.91 16.51 -26.47
CA ALA A 286 0.24 17.70 -25.96
C ALA A 286 0.53 17.88 -24.46
N VAL A 287 0.56 19.14 -23.99
CA VAL A 287 0.65 19.41 -22.55
C VAL A 287 -0.77 19.46 -21.98
N PRO A 288 -1.10 18.66 -20.96
CA PRO A 288 -2.44 18.65 -20.36
C PRO A 288 -2.79 19.98 -19.69
N THR A 289 -4.07 20.34 -19.65
CA THR A 289 -4.60 21.48 -18.89
C THR A 289 -5.26 21.02 -17.60
N ILE A 290 -4.98 21.70 -16.48
CA ILE A 290 -5.62 21.41 -15.18
C ILE A 290 -6.61 22.52 -14.86
N ASN A 291 -7.88 22.16 -14.62
CA ASN A 291 -8.89 23.13 -14.19
C ASN A 291 -8.69 23.49 -12.71
N ALA A 292 -8.90 24.77 -12.38
CA ALA A 292 -8.81 25.28 -11.02
C ALA A 292 -9.95 24.74 -10.13
N GLY A 293 -9.69 24.55 -8.83
CA GLY A 293 -10.70 24.19 -7.84
C GLY A 293 -10.88 22.69 -7.56
N LEU A 294 -9.82 21.88 -7.58
CA LEU A 294 -9.89 20.45 -7.22
C LEU A 294 -10.32 20.26 -5.75
N PRO A 295 -11.47 19.63 -5.46
CA PRO A 295 -11.88 19.38 -4.09
C PRO A 295 -10.96 18.34 -3.43
N SER A 296 -10.59 18.56 -2.16
CA SER A 296 -9.83 17.59 -1.37
C SER A 296 -10.55 16.25 -1.18
N ALA A 297 -11.88 16.25 -1.32
CA ALA A 297 -12.71 15.05 -1.31
C ALA A 297 -12.36 14.05 -2.44
N LEU A 298 -11.70 14.48 -3.52
CA LEU A 298 -11.22 13.57 -4.57
C LEU A 298 -10.17 12.57 -4.04
N LEU A 299 -9.45 12.89 -2.97
CA LEU A 299 -8.49 11.97 -2.34
C LEU A 299 -9.16 10.68 -1.83
N LEU A 300 -10.44 10.76 -1.47
CA LEU A 300 -11.21 9.61 -0.96
C LEU A 300 -11.53 8.58 -2.06
N ARG A 301 -11.34 8.95 -3.33
CA ARG A 301 -11.47 8.03 -4.46
C ARG A 301 -10.18 7.26 -4.73
N ARG A 302 -9.04 7.65 -4.15
CA ARG A 302 -7.75 7.01 -4.43
C ARG A 302 -7.77 5.54 -3.99
N PRO A 303 -7.37 4.60 -4.86
CA PRO A 303 -7.38 3.18 -4.53
C PRO A 303 -6.53 2.79 -3.30
N ASP A 304 -5.40 3.45 -3.06
CA ASP A 304 -4.55 3.20 -1.90
C ASP A 304 -5.21 3.58 -0.56
N VAL A 305 -5.90 4.72 -0.50
CA VAL A 305 -6.69 5.14 0.66
C VAL A 305 -7.80 4.12 0.95
N ARG A 306 -8.51 3.70 -0.11
CA ARG A 306 -9.63 2.75 -0.01
C ARG A 306 -9.21 1.35 0.41
N ALA A 307 -8.03 0.90 -0.01
CA ALA A 307 -7.45 -0.36 0.46
C ALA A 307 -7.20 -0.34 1.97
N VAL A 308 -6.73 0.79 2.51
CA VAL A 308 -6.52 0.96 3.96
C VAL A 308 -7.85 1.06 4.70
N GLU A 309 -8.86 1.74 4.14
CA GLU A 309 -10.22 1.76 4.70
C GLU A 309 -10.81 0.37 4.84
N ALA A 310 -10.77 -0.44 3.77
CA ALA A 310 -11.24 -1.82 3.82
C ALA A 310 -10.48 -2.66 4.86
N ARG A 311 -9.17 -2.41 5.03
CA ARG A 311 -8.38 -3.05 6.07
C ARG A 311 -8.83 -2.65 7.47
N LEU A 312 -9.13 -1.37 7.70
CA LEU A 312 -9.65 -0.87 8.97
C LEU A 312 -11.01 -1.48 9.31
N LEU A 313 -11.91 -1.57 8.33
CA LEU A 313 -13.23 -2.21 8.48
C LEU A 313 -13.11 -3.71 8.80
N SER A 314 -12.14 -4.42 8.19
CA SER A 314 -11.83 -5.81 8.55
C SER A 314 -11.39 -5.94 10.00
N ALA A 315 -10.53 -5.03 10.49
CA ALA A 315 -10.08 -5.05 11.88
C ALA A 315 -11.21 -4.72 12.87
N ASP A 316 -12.16 -3.85 12.49
CA ASP A 316 -13.37 -3.63 13.29
C ASP A 316 -14.21 -4.91 13.41
N ALA A 317 -14.39 -5.65 12.33
CA ALA A 317 -15.08 -6.93 12.38
C ALA A 317 -14.30 -7.96 13.22
N ASP A 318 -12.96 -7.96 13.19
CA ASP A 318 -12.12 -8.83 14.01
C ASP A 318 -12.25 -8.55 15.52
N ILE A 319 -12.44 -7.29 15.93
CA ILE A 319 -12.78 -6.95 17.33
C ILE A 319 -14.10 -7.61 17.74
N ASP A 320 -15.12 -7.58 16.87
CA ASP A 320 -16.42 -8.20 17.17
C ASP A 320 -16.28 -9.73 17.29
N VAL A 321 -15.40 -10.35 16.50
CA VAL A 321 -15.03 -11.78 16.65
C VAL A 321 -14.39 -12.03 18.01
N ALA A 322 -13.42 -11.21 18.43
CA ALA A 322 -12.75 -11.36 19.71
C ALA A 322 -13.72 -11.20 20.89
N ARG A 323 -14.63 -10.21 20.83
CA ARG A 323 -15.69 -10.01 21.83
C ARG A 323 -16.67 -11.18 21.88
N ALA A 324 -17.11 -11.68 20.74
CA ALA A 324 -18.05 -12.81 20.69
C ALA A 324 -17.49 -14.08 21.34
N ARG A 325 -16.17 -14.31 21.25
CA ARG A 325 -15.48 -15.44 21.91
C ARG A 325 -15.46 -15.39 23.44
N LEU A 326 -15.75 -14.24 24.04
CA LEU A 326 -15.91 -14.12 25.50
C LEU A 326 -17.19 -14.82 25.98
N PHE A 327 -18.19 -14.93 25.11
CA PHE A 327 -19.50 -15.49 25.44
C PHE A 327 -19.59 -17.00 25.21
N PRO A 328 -20.60 -17.68 25.79
CA PRO A 328 -20.80 -19.11 25.60
C PRO A 328 -21.14 -19.47 24.15
N THR A 329 -20.60 -20.55 23.62
CA THR A 329 -20.99 -21.08 22.30
C THR A 329 -22.27 -21.92 22.41
N LEU A 330 -23.02 -22.05 21.32
CA LEU A 330 -24.12 -23.01 21.16
C LEU A 330 -23.83 -23.90 19.95
N ASP A 331 -23.41 -25.13 20.22
CA ASP A 331 -23.15 -26.15 19.20
C ASP A 331 -24.34 -27.12 19.13
N LEU A 332 -24.90 -27.28 17.94
CA LEU A 332 -25.95 -28.23 17.62
C LEU A 332 -25.34 -29.37 16.81
N SER A 333 -25.56 -30.60 17.26
CA SER A 333 -25.20 -31.80 16.51
C SER A 333 -26.41 -32.70 16.36
N ALA A 334 -26.59 -33.24 15.17
CA ALA A 334 -27.63 -34.21 14.89
C ALA A 334 -27.01 -35.33 14.05
N GLN A 335 -27.36 -36.57 14.33
CA GLN A 335 -26.93 -37.68 13.50
C GLN A 335 -28.03 -38.71 13.35
N ILE A 336 -28.02 -39.37 12.20
CA ILE A 336 -28.94 -40.45 11.86
C ILE A 336 -28.17 -41.51 11.07
N GLY A 337 -28.38 -42.78 11.39
CA GLY A 337 -27.64 -43.85 10.76
C GLY A 337 -28.01 -45.22 11.29
N TYR A 338 -27.14 -46.18 11.04
CA TYR A 338 -27.27 -47.56 11.47
C TYR A 338 -26.09 -47.95 12.34
N SER A 339 -26.36 -48.61 13.48
CA SER A 339 -25.35 -49.09 14.43
C SER A 339 -25.62 -50.56 14.76
N SER A 340 -24.62 -51.41 14.61
CA SER A 340 -24.75 -52.86 14.84
C SER A 340 -23.47 -53.48 15.38
N LEU A 341 -23.60 -54.55 16.17
CA LEU A 341 -22.48 -55.41 16.59
C LEU A 341 -22.05 -56.39 15.50
N PHE A 342 -22.92 -56.64 14.53
CA PHE A 342 -22.68 -57.54 13.40
C PHE A 342 -22.84 -56.79 12.08
N LEU A 343 -21.79 -56.79 11.26
CA LEU A 343 -21.80 -56.14 9.95
C LEU A 343 -22.91 -56.69 9.03
N SER A 344 -23.21 -57.99 9.11
CA SER A 344 -24.26 -58.65 8.33
C SER A 344 -25.68 -58.18 8.66
N GLN A 345 -25.89 -57.60 9.85
CA GLN A 345 -27.20 -57.12 10.32
C GLN A 345 -27.30 -55.59 10.30
N MET A 346 -26.30 -54.91 9.73
CA MET A 346 -26.15 -53.47 9.87
C MET A 346 -27.32 -52.65 9.32
N PHE A 347 -27.92 -53.03 8.19
CA PHE A 347 -28.99 -52.27 7.53
C PHE A 347 -30.40 -52.79 7.82
N GLN A 348 -30.64 -53.28 9.05
CA GLN A 348 -31.97 -53.71 9.47
C GLN A 348 -32.76 -52.52 10.07
N PRO A 349 -34.10 -52.52 10.00
CA PRO A 349 -34.90 -51.42 10.57
C PRO A 349 -34.62 -51.18 12.06
N GLN A 350 -34.29 -52.23 12.81
CA GLN A 350 -33.99 -52.20 14.23
C GLN A 350 -32.60 -51.67 14.61
N THR A 351 -31.68 -51.56 13.65
CA THR A 351 -30.34 -50.99 13.86
C THR A 351 -30.27 -49.51 13.52
N LEU A 352 -31.38 -48.92 13.04
CA LEU A 352 -31.52 -47.48 12.84
C LEU A 352 -31.44 -46.75 14.18
N PHE A 353 -30.58 -45.75 14.26
CA PHE A 353 -30.48 -44.85 15.40
C PHE A 353 -30.46 -43.39 14.93
N TRP A 354 -30.89 -42.51 15.82
CA TRP A 354 -30.74 -41.07 15.65
C TRP A 354 -30.56 -40.42 17.01
N ASN A 355 -29.85 -39.30 17.05
CA ASN A 355 -29.75 -38.45 18.22
C ASN A 355 -29.53 -37.00 17.81
N MET A 356 -29.99 -36.09 18.66
CA MET A 356 -29.79 -34.66 18.55
C MET A 356 -29.27 -34.15 19.88
N VAL A 357 -28.17 -33.41 19.85
CA VAL A 357 -27.50 -32.87 21.03
C VAL A 357 -27.27 -31.39 20.80
N ALA A 358 -27.77 -30.58 21.73
CA ALA A 358 -27.44 -29.17 21.84
C ALA A 358 -26.52 -29.00 23.05
N SER A 359 -25.31 -28.49 22.83
CA SER A 359 -24.34 -28.22 23.89
C SER A 359 -23.99 -26.75 23.92
N THR A 360 -23.99 -26.17 25.12
CA THR A 360 -23.43 -24.84 25.35
C THR A 360 -22.22 -24.95 26.24
N SER A 361 -21.17 -24.21 25.90
CA SER A 361 -19.93 -24.19 26.68
C SER A 361 -19.44 -22.77 26.86
N ALA A 362 -18.98 -22.45 28.07
CA ALA A 362 -18.40 -21.16 28.40
C ALA A 362 -17.11 -21.42 29.17
N SER A 363 -16.02 -20.80 28.76
CA SER A 363 -14.77 -20.89 29.52
C SER A 363 -14.81 -19.90 30.69
N ILE A 364 -14.67 -20.43 31.90
CA ILE A 364 -14.73 -19.68 33.17
C ILE A 364 -13.36 -19.10 33.52
N PHE A 365 -12.29 -19.84 33.22
CA PHE A 365 -10.91 -19.44 33.49
C PHE A 365 -10.02 -19.89 32.34
N ASP A 366 -9.34 -18.94 31.70
CA ASP A 366 -8.37 -19.17 30.63
C ASP A 366 -7.07 -18.37 30.83
N GLY A 367 -6.80 -17.95 32.07
CA GLY A 367 -5.65 -17.10 32.40
C GLY A 367 -5.68 -15.70 31.79
N GLY A 368 -6.85 -15.22 31.34
CA GLY A 368 -7.01 -13.91 30.69
C GLY A 368 -6.71 -13.94 29.18
N ARG A 369 -6.53 -15.12 28.58
CA ARG A 369 -6.16 -15.29 27.17
C ARG A 369 -7.13 -14.58 26.22
N ARG A 370 -8.45 -14.75 26.39
CA ARG A 370 -9.43 -14.11 25.51
C ARG A 370 -9.55 -12.60 25.70
N ALA A 371 -9.35 -12.10 26.91
CA ALA A 371 -9.28 -10.66 27.14
C ALA A 371 -8.06 -10.05 26.41
N LYS A 372 -6.92 -10.76 26.40
CA LYS A 372 -5.74 -10.32 25.65
C LYS A 372 -5.87 -10.45 24.14
N GLU A 373 -6.70 -11.35 23.64
CA GLU A 373 -7.07 -11.41 22.22
C GLU A 373 -7.91 -10.20 21.79
N GLU A 374 -8.84 -9.75 22.65
CA GLU A 374 -9.58 -8.51 22.42
C GLU A 374 -8.65 -7.30 22.46
N ASP A 375 -7.82 -7.17 23.49
CA ASP A 375 -6.82 -6.08 23.58
C ASP A 375 -5.91 -6.05 22.35
N PHE A 376 -5.51 -7.22 21.83
CA PHE A 376 -4.71 -7.35 20.61
C PHE A 376 -5.47 -6.85 19.36
N SER A 377 -6.74 -7.26 19.21
CA SER A 377 -7.58 -6.84 18.07
C SER A 377 -7.85 -5.33 18.11
N GLN A 378 -8.05 -4.79 19.32
CA GLN A 378 -8.20 -3.35 19.55
C GLN A 378 -6.93 -2.57 19.20
N ALA A 379 -5.75 -3.07 19.60
CA ALA A 379 -4.48 -2.45 19.25
C ALA A 379 -4.22 -2.44 17.74
N ILE A 380 -4.58 -3.51 17.01
CA ILE A 380 -4.51 -3.56 15.54
C ILE A 380 -5.43 -2.50 14.91
N HIS A 381 -6.65 -2.35 15.42
CA HIS A 381 -7.57 -1.31 14.95
C HIS A 381 -6.97 0.08 15.14
N GLU A 382 -6.44 0.39 16.32
CA GLU A 382 -5.79 1.68 16.61
C GLU A 382 -4.57 1.94 15.70
N GLU A 383 -3.74 0.93 15.44
CA GLU A 383 -2.65 1.02 14.45
C GLU A 383 -3.18 1.35 13.03
N LEU A 384 -4.32 0.75 12.65
CA LEU A 384 -4.93 0.95 11.34
C LEU A 384 -5.60 2.31 11.20
N VAL A 385 -6.15 2.87 12.29
CA VAL A 385 -6.63 4.26 12.33
C VAL A 385 -5.47 5.22 12.02
N GLU A 386 -4.33 5.05 12.67
CA GLU A 386 -3.15 5.87 12.42
C GLU A 386 -2.58 5.65 11.00
N THR A 387 -2.63 4.41 10.51
CA THR A 387 -2.24 4.09 9.13
C THR A 387 -3.14 4.77 8.11
N TYR A 388 -4.44 4.83 8.36
CA TYR A 388 -5.42 5.52 7.53
C TYR A 388 -5.17 7.02 7.50
N ILE A 389 -4.99 7.66 8.66
CA ILE A 389 -4.65 9.09 8.78
C ILE A 389 -3.35 9.40 8.03
N ARG A 390 -2.30 8.59 8.24
CA ARG A 390 -1.02 8.74 7.55
C ARG A 390 -1.17 8.66 6.02
N THR A 391 -1.99 7.73 5.53
CA THR A 391 -2.21 7.54 4.09
C THR A 391 -2.92 8.75 3.47
N ILE A 392 -3.89 9.33 4.17
CA ILE A 392 -4.55 10.58 3.77
C ILE A 392 -3.55 11.74 3.75
N HIS A 393 -2.76 11.92 4.82
CA HIS A 393 -1.75 12.98 4.88
C HIS A 393 -0.70 12.84 3.77
N GLN A 394 -0.29 11.62 3.46
CA GLN A 394 0.61 11.35 2.33
C GLN A 394 -0.04 11.75 1.01
N ALA A 395 -1.31 11.36 0.78
CA ALA A 395 -2.04 11.70 -0.43
C ALA A 395 -2.21 13.22 -0.61
N LEU A 396 -2.53 13.94 0.46
CA LEU A 396 -2.60 15.40 0.49
C LEU A 396 -1.25 16.04 0.13
N ARG A 397 -0.15 15.56 0.74
CA ARG A 397 1.21 16.04 0.46
C ARG A 397 1.62 15.81 -1.00
N GLU A 398 1.27 14.66 -1.57
CA GLU A 398 1.56 14.33 -2.97
C GLU A 398 0.86 15.29 -3.94
N VAL A 399 -0.43 15.59 -3.70
CA VAL A 399 -1.17 16.57 -4.53
C VAL A 399 -0.59 17.98 -4.38
N GLU A 400 -0.32 18.43 -3.15
CA GLU A 400 0.30 19.74 -2.89
C GLU A 400 1.65 19.88 -3.60
N SER A 401 2.45 18.82 -3.58
CA SER A 401 3.76 18.77 -4.21
C SER A 401 3.65 18.71 -5.74
N GLY A 402 2.66 17.99 -6.29
CA GLY A 402 2.34 17.97 -7.71
C GLY A 402 1.92 19.35 -8.22
N LEU A 403 0.98 20.02 -7.54
CA LEU A 403 0.50 21.36 -7.89
C LEU A 403 1.62 22.40 -7.81
N ALA A 404 2.42 22.39 -6.72
CA ALA A 404 3.58 23.26 -6.59
C ALA A 404 4.63 22.99 -7.68
N GLY A 405 4.86 21.70 -7.97
CA GLY A 405 5.79 21.23 -9.00
C GLY A 405 5.46 21.80 -10.37
N ILE A 406 4.22 21.63 -10.83
CA ILE A 406 3.77 22.16 -12.13
C ILE A 406 3.94 23.68 -12.19
N ARG A 407 3.43 24.42 -11.20
CA ARG A 407 3.50 25.88 -11.16
C ARG A 407 4.93 26.42 -11.22
N LEU A 408 5.84 25.83 -10.44
CA LEU A 408 7.24 26.28 -10.38
C LEU A 408 8.04 25.84 -11.61
N LEU A 409 7.76 24.65 -12.13
CA LEU A 409 8.45 24.10 -13.28
C LEU A 409 8.08 24.83 -14.57
N GLU A 410 6.83 25.28 -14.71
CA GLU A 410 6.45 26.13 -15.85
C GLU A 410 7.25 27.43 -15.88
N ARG A 411 7.46 28.08 -14.73
CA ARG A 411 8.32 29.28 -14.64
C ARG A 411 9.77 28.96 -15.00
N ARG A 412 10.28 27.80 -14.56
CA ARG A 412 11.65 27.36 -14.86
C ARG A 412 11.85 27.06 -16.34
N VAL A 413 10.88 26.40 -16.99
CA VAL A 413 10.92 26.12 -18.44
C VAL A 413 10.92 27.41 -19.25
N LEU A 414 10.10 28.40 -18.87
CA LEU A 414 10.08 29.72 -19.53
C LEU A 414 11.42 30.45 -19.41
N ALA A 415 11.96 30.56 -18.19
CA ALA A 415 13.26 31.21 -17.97
C ALA A 415 14.41 30.49 -18.68
N GLN A 416 14.41 29.15 -18.68
CA GLN A 416 15.45 28.36 -19.38
C GLN A 416 15.33 28.51 -20.89
N ARG A 417 14.12 28.66 -21.43
CA ARG A 417 13.90 28.94 -22.86
C ARG A 417 14.50 30.28 -23.25
N GLU A 418 14.23 31.34 -22.48
CA GLU A 418 14.83 32.66 -22.72
C GLU A 418 16.36 32.62 -22.63
N ALA A 419 16.91 31.87 -21.67
CA ALA A 419 18.36 31.66 -21.55
C ALA A 419 18.95 30.93 -22.77
N ALA A 420 18.30 29.87 -23.26
CA ALA A 420 18.72 29.16 -24.46
C ALA A 420 18.65 30.04 -25.71
N GLU A 421 17.61 30.86 -25.85
CA GLU A 421 17.46 31.81 -26.96
C GLU A 421 18.49 32.96 -26.90
N ALA A 422 18.84 33.43 -25.70
CA ALA A 422 19.91 34.41 -25.52
C ALA A 422 21.29 33.80 -25.84
N ALA A 423 21.57 32.60 -25.35
CA ALA A 423 22.82 31.89 -25.64
C ALA A 423 22.97 31.56 -27.13
N ARG A 424 21.87 31.21 -27.81
CA ARG A 424 21.86 31.03 -29.28
C ARG A 424 22.30 32.30 -30.00
N ARG A 425 21.70 33.44 -29.66
CA ARG A 425 22.05 34.74 -30.26
C ARG A 425 23.51 35.11 -29.98
N ALA A 426 24.00 34.86 -28.77
CA ALA A 426 25.39 35.11 -28.42
C ALA A 426 26.34 34.27 -29.27
N TRP A 427 26.07 32.97 -29.44
CA TRP A 427 26.85 32.10 -30.30
C TRP A 427 26.83 32.54 -31.78
N GLU A 428 25.67 32.89 -32.32
CA GLU A 428 25.55 33.39 -33.71
C GLU A 428 26.34 34.68 -33.94
N ILE A 429 26.39 35.58 -32.95
CA ILE A 429 27.20 36.80 -33.00
C ILE A 429 28.68 36.45 -32.91
N SER A 430 29.09 35.62 -31.93
CA SER A 430 30.47 35.17 -31.76
C SER A 430 31.02 34.51 -33.02
N LEU A 431 30.21 33.71 -33.72
CA LEU A 431 30.57 33.09 -34.98
C LEU A 431 30.88 34.13 -36.07
N LYS A 432 30.06 35.18 -36.19
CA LYS A 432 30.28 36.28 -37.15
C LYS A 432 31.52 37.09 -36.80
N VAL A 433 31.74 37.39 -35.51
CA VAL A 433 32.91 38.16 -35.06
C VAL A 433 34.21 37.37 -35.22
N TYR A 434 34.19 36.07 -34.91
CA TYR A 434 35.32 35.16 -35.17
C TYR A 434 35.66 35.08 -36.67
N ALA A 435 34.65 34.97 -37.54
CA ALA A 435 34.84 34.97 -38.99
C ALA A 435 35.46 36.28 -39.52
N ALA A 436 35.25 37.40 -38.81
CA ALA A 436 35.86 38.69 -39.11
C ALA A 436 37.23 38.91 -38.42
N GLY A 437 37.73 37.94 -37.65
CA GLY A 437 39.01 38.02 -36.92
C GLY A 437 38.96 38.82 -35.62
N GLY A 438 37.77 39.22 -35.14
CA GLY A 438 37.59 40.04 -33.93
C GLY A 438 37.44 39.27 -32.62
N LEU A 439 37.41 37.94 -32.67
CA LEU A 439 37.26 37.04 -31.51
C LEU A 439 38.26 35.90 -31.65
N ASP A 440 38.83 35.44 -30.55
CA ASP A 440 39.66 34.25 -30.53
C ASP A 440 38.81 32.97 -30.61
N TYR A 441 39.46 31.84 -30.89
CA TYR A 441 38.74 30.57 -31.01
C TYR A 441 38.11 30.12 -29.70
N LEU A 442 38.76 30.40 -28.57
CA LEU A 442 38.28 30.01 -27.25
C LEU A 442 36.96 30.71 -26.93
N GLY A 443 36.82 32.00 -27.28
CA GLY A 443 35.57 32.74 -27.11
C GLY A 443 34.41 32.21 -27.98
N LEU A 444 34.70 31.76 -29.20
CA LEU A 444 33.68 31.09 -30.04
C LEU A 444 33.24 29.77 -29.40
N LEU A 445 34.20 28.93 -29.00
CA LEU A 445 33.93 27.62 -28.42
C LEU A 445 33.18 27.72 -27.09
N ASP A 446 33.47 28.73 -26.28
CA ASP A 446 32.75 28.99 -25.02
C ASP A 446 31.29 29.40 -25.26
N ALA A 447 31.04 30.27 -26.26
CA ALA A 447 29.69 30.66 -26.64
C ALA A 447 28.88 29.46 -27.18
N GLU A 448 29.49 28.62 -28.02
CA GLU A 448 28.89 27.40 -28.55
C GLU A 448 28.53 26.40 -27.42
N ARG A 449 29.50 26.08 -26.55
CA ARG A 449 29.29 25.21 -25.39
C ARG A 449 28.19 25.72 -24.47
N THR A 450 28.15 27.04 -24.24
CA THR A 450 27.11 27.67 -23.43
C THR A 450 25.73 27.50 -24.04
N TYR A 451 25.57 27.73 -25.35
CA TYR A 451 24.31 27.50 -26.05
C TYR A 451 23.83 26.05 -25.92
N HIS A 452 24.68 25.07 -26.26
CA HIS A 452 24.30 23.66 -26.21
C HIS A 452 23.98 23.18 -24.79
N ARG A 453 24.71 23.66 -23.77
CA ARG A 453 24.40 23.38 -22.36
C ARG A 453 23.01 23.90 -21.98
N HIS A 454 22.66 25.12 -22.39
CA HIS A 454 21.34 25.69 -22.09
C HIS A 454 20.21 24.96 -22.85
N LEU A 455 20.49 24.48 -24.06
CA LEU A 455 19.51 23.74 -24.86
C LEU A 455 19.27 22.31 -24.34
N ASP A 456 20.31 21.55 -23.96
CA ASP A 456 20.14 20.23 -23.32
C ASP A 456 19.36 20.35 -22.00
N GLU A 457 19.67 21.37 -21.19
CA GLU A 457 18.93 21.64 -19.95
C GLU A 457 17.46 22.00 -20.21
N LEU A 458 17.16 22.75 -21.28
CA LEU A 458 15.78 23.03 -21.68
C LEU A 458 15.02 21.74 -22.01
N LEU A 459 15.61 20.83 -22.80
CA LEU A 459 15.00 19.54 -23.14
C LEU A 459 14.73 18.67 -21.91
N ARG A 460 15.67 18.64 -20.95
CA ARG A 460 15.46 17.97 -19.65
C ARG A 460 14.31 18.58 -18.87
N MET A 461 14.23 19.91 -18.79
CA MET A 461 13.14 20.60 -18.09
C MET A 461 11.78 20.37 -18.76
N ARG A 462 11.75 20.26 -20.09
CA ARG A 462 10.53 19.88 -20.81
C ARG A 462 10.05 18.50 -20.40
N MET A 463 10.93 17.50 -20.36
CA MET A 463 10.58 16.15 -19.89
C MET A 463 10.07 16.14 -18.45
N GLU A 464 10.76 16.84 -17.54
CA GLU A 464 10.32 16.98 -16.15
C GLU A 464 8.93 17.62 -16.06
N ARG A 465 8.58 18.55 -16.97
CA ARG A 465 7.23 19.15 -17.02
C ARG A 465 6.18 18.07 -17.22
N TYR A 466 6.34 17.19 -18.19
CA TYR A 466 5.41 16.08 -18.42
C TYR A 466 5.35 15.11 -17.22
N ARG A 467 6.50 14.79 -16.61
CA ARG A 467 6.54 13.98 -15.37
C ARG A 467 5.77 14.64 -14.22
N ALA A 468 5.83 15.96 -14.07
CA ALA A 468 5.06 16.68 -13.05
C ALA A 468 3.55 16.52 -13.24
N TYR A 469 3.07 16.54 -14.49
CA TYR A 469 1.66 16.24 -14.81
C TYR A 469 1.29 14.79 -14.46
N ILE A 470 2.12 13.81 -14.83
CA ILE A 470 1.92 12.40 -14.46
C ILE A 470 1.80 12.24 -12.94
N ASN A 471 2.74 12.82 -12.19
CA ASN A 471 2.76 12.74 -10.74
C ASN A 471 1.50 13.34 -10.11
N LEU A 472 0.99 14.46 -10.66
CA LEU A 472 -0.26 15.04 -10.18
C LEU A 472 -1.46 14.13 -10.49
N PHE A 473 -1.58 13.61 -11.71
CA PHE A 473 -2.68 12.70 -12.06
C PHE A 473 -2.69 11.44 -11.20
N GLN A 474 -1.51 10.85 -10.98
CA GLN A 474 -1.35 9.75 -10.05
C GLN A 474 -1.78 10.15 -8.63
N ALA A 475 -1.33 11.32 -8.14
CA ALA A 475 -1.69 11.81 -6.81
C ALA A 475 -3.20 12.10 -6.63
N LEU A 476 -3.91 12.45 -7.69
CA LEU A 476 -5.37 12.62 -7.68
C LEU A 476 -6.13 11.29 -7.72
N GLY A 477 -5.44 10.16 -7.81
CA GLY A 477 -6.05 8.83 -7.92
C GLY A 477 -6.43 8.45 -9.34
N GLY A 478 -5.92 9.18 -10.34
CA GLY A 478 -6.18 8.92 -11.73
C GLY A 478 -5.51 7.66 -12.25
N GLY A 479 -6.06 7.07 -13.30
CA GLY A 479 -5.55 5.83 -13.90
C GLY A 479 -6.43 4.59 -13.69
N GLY A 480 -7.65 4.77 -13.18
CA GLY A 480 -8.62 3.71 -12.90
C GLY A 480 -9.45 3.30 -14.13
N VAL A 481 -10.47 2.47 -13.92
CA VAL A 481 -11.46 2.12 -14.95
C VAL A 481 -12.60 3.15 -14.90
N SER A 482 -12.90 3.79 -16.04
CA SER A 482 -14.15 4.54 -16.20
C SER A 482 -15.23 3.51 -16.51
N GLU A 483 -16.34 3.53 -15.77
CA GLU A 483 -17.52 2.85 -16.29
C GLU A 483 -17.81 3.46 -17.66
N PRO A 484 -18.03 2.65 -18.71
CA PRO A 484 -18.66 3.17 -19.90
C PRO A 484 -20.05 3.62 -19.47
N THR A 485 -20.25 4.93 -19.39
CA THR A 485 -21.59 5.51 -19.29
C THR A 485 -22.41 4.87 -20.40
N PRO A 486 -23.46 4.08 -20.10
CA PRO A 486 -24.29 3.54 -21.15
C PRO A 486 -24.82 4.72 -21.96
N PRO A 487 -24.57 4.79 -23.29
CA PRO A 487 -25.30 5.74 -24.11
C PRO A 487 -26.79 5.43 -23.90
N GLY A 488 -27.54 6.49 -23.61
CA GLY A 488 -28.97 6.38 -23.38
C GLY A 488 -29.68 5.63 -24.51
N ASN A 489 -30.75 4.94 -24.12
CA ASN A 489 -31.73 4.23 -24.93
C ASN A 489 -31.25 2.93 -25.59
N GLU A 490 -31.45 1.81 -24.87
CA GLU A 490 -31.76 0.53 -25.51
C GLU A 490 -33.24 0.18 -25.30
N GLY A 491 -34.10 0.94 -25.98
CA GLY A 491 -35.19 0.32 -26.71
C GLY A 491 -34.66 0.00 -28.09
N ALA A 492 -34.56 -1.30 -28.40
CA ALA A 492 -34.13 -1.87 -29.69
C ALA A 492 -32.61 -1.90 -29.96
N LEU A 493 -31.99 -3.05 -29.71
CA LEU A 493 -31.19 -3.80 -30.70
C LEU A 493 -30.94 -5.23 -30.20
N ALA A 494 -32.03 -5.98 -30.07
CA ALA A 494 -31.94 -7.42 -30.26
C ALA A 494 -31.74 -7.69 -31.76
N ALA A 495 -30.88 -8.68 -32.05
CA ALA A 495 -30.60 -9.29 -33.35
C ALA A 495 -29.58 -8.58 -34.25
N GLN A 496 -28.36 -9.14 -34.29
CA GLN A 496 -27.83 -9.86 -35.47
C GLN A 496 -26.34 -10.20 -35.26
N VAL A 497 -26.04 -11.47 -34.98
CA VAL A 497 -24.71 -12.05 -35.17
C VAL A 497 -24.77 -12.88 -36.45
N PRO A 498 -24.04 -12.52 -37.53
CA PRO A 498 -23.83 -13.44 -38.64
C PRO A 498 -22.73 -14.43 -38.23
N GLN A 499 -23.06 -15.72 -38.29
CA GLN A 499 -22.08 -16.79 -38.39
C GLN A 499 -21.43 -16.76 -39.77
N GLN A 500 -20.10 -16.64 -39.83
CA GLN A 500 -19.20 -17.05 -40.93
C GLN A 500 -17.76 -16.76 -40.44
N GLY A 501 -16.72 -17.56 -40.66
CA GLY A 501 -16.48 -18.78 -41.40
C GLY A 501 -14.96 -19.05 -41.29
N ARG A 502 -14.56 -20.32 -41.22
CA ARG A 502 -13.14 -20.72 -41.23
C ARG A 502 -12.52 -20.43 -42.60
N SER A 503 -11.38 -19.74 -42.66
CA SER A 503 -10.39 -19.89 -43.73
C SER A 503 -9.00 -19.43 -43.28
N ALA A 504 -7.97 -20.10 -43.79
CA ALA A 504 -6.60 -20.16 -43.30
C ALA A 504 -5.62 -19.17 -43.98
N ALA A 505 -4.45 -19.05 -43.32
CA ALA A 505 -3.07 -18.84 -43.84
C ALA A 505 -2.45 -17.42 -43.89
N GLY A 506 -1.28 -17.28 -43.24
CA GLY A 506 -0.27 -16.22 -43.43
C GLY A 506 0.55 -15.89 -42.17
N PRO A 507 1.90 -16.06 -42.12
CA PRO A 507 2.64 -16.25 -40.87
C PRO A 507 3.27 -14.97 -40.30
N SER A 508 3.13 -14.78 -38.98
CA SER A 508 4.10 -14.04 -38.17
C SER A 508 4.25 -14.77 -36.85
N SER A 509 5.28 -15.61 -36.77
CA SER A 509 5.66 -16.35 -35.58
C SER A 509 6.10 -15.37 -34.49
N VAL A 510 5.18 -15.02 -33.60
CA VAL A 510 5.49 -14.49 -32.27
C VAL A 510 6.19 -15.62 -31.50
N PRO A 511 7.35 -15.39 -30.85
CA PRO A 511 7.94 -16.40 -29.99
C PRO A 511 6.93 -16.74 -28.90
N ALA A 512 6.68 -18.03 -28.69
CA ALA A 512 5.76 -18.55 -27.70
C ALA A 512 6.15 -18.08 -26.28
N GLY A 513 5.61 -16.93 -25.87
CA GLY A 513 5.30 -16.68 -24.47
C GLY A 513 4.25 -17.70 -24.05
N ILE A 514 4.34 -18.19 -22.81
CA ILE A 514 3.44 -19.18 -22.25
C ILE A 514 1.99 -18.72 -22.46
N VAL A 515 1.32 -19.29 -23.48
CA VAL A 515 -0.13 -19.24 -23.59
C VAL A 515 -0.62 -20.21 -22.52
N TRP A 516 -0.94 -19.67 -21.35
CA TRP A 516 -1.72 -20.41 -20.39
C TRP A 516 -3.08 -20.63 -21.05
N GLU A 517 -3.33 -21.83 -21.55
CA GLU A 517 -4.70 -22.30 -21.67
C GLU A 517 -5.34 -22.06 -20.30
N ASN A 518 -6.35 -21.19 -20.28
CA ASN A 518 -6.96 -20.73 -19.05
C ASN A 518 -7.29 -21.93 -18.16
N ALA A 519 -6.50 -22.14 -17.11
CA ALA A 519 -6.74 -23.18 -16.11
C ALA A 519 -8.00 -22.87 -15.28
N ALA A 520 -8.66 -21.74 -15.53
CA ALA A 520 -10.04 -21.46 -15.17
C ALA A 520 -10.83 -21.30 -16.48
N GLY A 521 -11.74 -22.24 -16.76
CA GLY A 521 -12.60 -22.16 -17.94
C GLY A 521 -13.32 -20.81 -18.02
N ARG A 522 -13.73 -20.40 -19.23
CA ARG A 522 -14.45 -19.13 -19.54
C ARG A 522 -15.65 -18.81 -18.61
N SER A 523 -16.15 -19.78 -17.86
CA SER A 523 -17.18 -19.63 -16.83
C SER A 523 -16.72 -18.85 -15.58
N ASP A 524 -15.45 -18.93 -15.18
CA ASP A 524 -14.93 -18.29 -13.96
C ASP A 524 -14.61 -16.80 -14.17
N TYR A 525 -14.23 -16.43 -15.40
CA TYR A 525 -14.05 -15.02 -15.79
C TYR A 525 -15.36 -14.23 -15.71
N LEU A 526 -16.51 -14.84 -16.04
CA LEU A 526 -17.82 -14.20 -15.89
C LEU A 526 -18.18 -14.02 -14.41
N GLY A 527 -17.84 -14.97 -13.53
CA GLY A 527 -18.02 -14.84 -12.08
C GLY A 527 -17.13 -13.77 -11.43
N LEU A 528 -15.93 -13.57 -11.96
CA LEU A 528 -15.02 -12.47 -11.58
C LEU A 528 -15.57 -11.10 -12.05
N LEU A 529 -16.07 -11.03 -13.29
CA LEU A 529 -16.72 -9.83 -13.84
C LEU A 529 -18.05 -9.49 -13.14
N ASP A 530 -18.75 -10.47 -12.58
CA ASP A 530 -19.99 -10.26 -11.80
C ASP A 530 -19.68 -9.82 -10.36
N ALA A 531 -18.59 -10.31 -9.78
CA ALA A 531 -18.04 -9.79 -8.52
C ALA A 531 -17.57 -8.33 -8.68
N GLU A 532 -16.91 -8.00 -9.80
CA GLU A 532 -16.49 -6.64 -10.16
C GLU A 532 -17.72 -5.72 -10.36
N ARG A 533 -18.78 -6.18 -11.04
CA ARG A 533 -20.03 -5.42 -11.21
C ARG A 533 -20.85 -5.24 -9.94
N THR A 534 -20.88 -6.24 -9.05
CA THR A 534 -21.57 -6.13 -7.75
C THR A 534 -20.82 -5.16 -6.83
N TYR A 535 -19.48 -5.17 -6.91
CA TYR A 535 -18.59 -4.22 -6.24
C TYR A 535 -18.77 -2.78 -6.74
N HIS A 536 -18.81 -2.53 -8.06
CA HIS A 536 -19.03 -1.17 -8.59
C HIS A 536 -20.42 -0.59 -8.22
N ARG A 537 -21.45 -1.44 -8.10
CA ARG A 537 -22.76 -1.00 -7.61
C ARG A 537 -22.76 -0.57 -6.14
N HIS A 538 -22.11 -1.32 -5.25
CA HIS A 538 -21.97 -0.94 -3.84
C HIS A 538 -21.03 0.26 -3.66
N LEU A 539 -20.04 0.41 -4.54
CA LEU A 539 -19.10 1.52 -4.57
C LEU A 539 -19.80 2.86 -4.74
N ASP A 540 -20.67 2.99 -5.73
CA ASP A 540 -21.35 4.26 -6.03
C ASP A 540 -22.30 4.68 -4.92
N GLU A 541 -22.96 3.71 -4.28
CA GLU A 541 -23.86 3.95 -3.16
C GLU A 541 -23.09 4.44 -1.91
N LEU A 542 -21.96 3.81 -1.60
CA LEU A 542 -21.06 4.23 -0.50
C LEU A 542 -20.40 5.60 -0.78
N LEU A 543 -19.93 5.84 -2.00
CA LEU A 543 -19.32 7.11 -2.40
C LEU A 543 -20.36 8.25 -2.35
N ARG A 544 -21.60 8.00 -2.76
CA ARG A 544 -22.68 8.97 -2.68
C ARG A 544 -23.00 9.35 -1.22
N MET A 545 -23.22 8.36 -0.36
CA MET A 545 -23.49 8.60 1.07
C MET A 545 -22.34 9.35 1.76
N ARG A 546 -21.09 9.04 1.37
CA ARG A 546 -19.89 9.69 1.91
C ARG A 546 -19.74 11.14 1.45
N MET A 547 -19.95 11.41 0.16
CA MET A 547 -19.93 12.77 -0.38
C MET A 547 -21.01 13.62 0.27
N GLU A 548 -22.20 13.06 0.55
CA GLU A 548 -23.26 13.73 1.29
C GLU A 548 -22.84 14.04 2.75
N ARG A 549 -22.20 13.09 3.45
CA ARG A 549 -21.72 13.29 4.84
C ARG A 549 -20.56 14.31 4.93
N TYR A 550 -19.60 14.26 4.01
CA TYR A 550 -18.52 15.26 3.94
C TYR A 550 -19.03 16.63 3.53
N ARG A 551 -20.01 16.70 2.62
CA ARG A 551 -20.67 17.97 2.27
C ARG A 551 -21.41 18.56 3.46
N ALA A 552 -22.09 17.74 4.25
CA ALA A 552 -22.72 18.18 5.49
C ALA A 552 -21.66 18.72 6.48
N TYR A 553 -20.51 18.06 6.61
CA TYR A 553 -19.41 18.50 7.47
C TYR A 553 -18.74 19.80 6.99
N ILE A 554 -18.46 19.93 5.69
CA ILE A 554 -17.90 21.15 5.09
C ILE A 554 -18.87 22.33 5.25
N ASN A 555 -20.16 22.12 4.98
CA ASN A 555 -21.20 23.13 5.17
C ASN A 555 -21.32 23.53 6.64
N LEU A 556 -21.22 22.56 7.56
CA LEU A 556 -21.23 22.82 9.01
C LEU A 556 -19.99 23.62 9.43
N PHE A 557 -18.80 23.26 8.94
CA PHE A 557 -17.55 23.95 9.23
C PHE A 557 -17.53 25.39 8.69
N GLN A 558 -18.07 25.60 7.49
CA GLN A 558 -18.26 26.94 6.90
C GLN A 558 -19.32 27.76 7.65
N ALA A 559 -20.42 27.12 8.09
CA ALA A 559 -21.46 27.77 8.88
C ALA A 559 -21.01 28.14 10.31
N LEU A 560 -20.05 27.39 10.87
CA LEU A 560 -19.49 27.63 12.20
C LEU A 560 -18.30 28.61 12.21
N GLY A 561 -17.94 29.18 11.06
CA GLY A 561 -17.04 30.34 10.98
C GLY A 561 -15.65 30.10 11.55
N GLY A 562 -14.88 29.14 11.01
CA GLY A 562 -13.41 29.15 10.96
C GLY A 562 -12.60 29.63 12.19
N GLY A 563 -13.09 29.40 13.42
CA GLY A 563 -12.45 29.83 14.67
C GLY A 563 -12.02 28.64 15.51
N GLY A 564 -10.74 28.62 15.91
CA GLY A 564 -10.09 27.50 16.60
C GLY A 564 -10.81 27.06 17.88
N VAL A 565 -10.90 25.75 18.06
CA VAL A 565 -11.43 25.12 19.28
C VAL A 565 -10.26 24.86 20.22
N SER A 566 -10.24 25.55 21.36
CA SER A 566 -9.40 25.23 22.52
C SER A 566 -9.85 23.93 23.19
N GLU A 567 -8.91 23.04 23.51
CA GLU A 567 -9.12 21.80 24.26
C GLU A 567 -9.80 22.04 25.62
N PRO A 568 -10.68 21.13 26.09
CA PRO A 568 -11.11 21.12 27.47
C PRO A 568 -10.13 20.29 28.33
N THR A 569 -9.58 20.93 29.35
CA THR A 569 -8.87 20.31 30.49
C THR A 569 -9.79 19.36 31.26
N PRO A 570 -9.35 18.17 31.69
CA PRO A 570 -10.13 17.33 32.60
C PRO A 570 -9.99 17.80 34.06
N PRO A 571 -11.04 17.70 34.89
CA PRO A 571 -10.97 18.04 36.30
C PRO A 571 -10.32 16.92 37.12
N GLY A 572 -9.48 17.31 38.07
CA GLY A 572 -8.89 16.42 39.06
C GLY A 572 -9.92 15.92 40.08
N ASN A 573 -9.59 14.79 40.71
CA ASN A 573 -10.10 14.41 42.02
C ASN A 573 -8.98 13.75 42.82
N GLU A 574 -8.79 14.30 44.02
CA GLU A 574 -7.96 13.82 45.12
C GLU A 574 -8.59 12.60 45.80
N GLY A 575 -7.77 11.78 46.50
CA GLY A 575 -8.28 10.96 47.62
C GLY A 575 -7.75 9.54 47.79
N ALA A 576 -6.49 9.43 48.24
CA ALA A 576 -5.91 8.48 49.21
C ALA A 576 -6.52 7.07 49.45
N LEU A 577 -5.65 6.03 49.49
CA LEU A 577 -5.26 5.34 50.74
C LEU A 577 -4.20 4.25 50.51
N ALA A 578 -3.27 4.18 51.46
CA ALA A 578 -2.08 3.34 51.51
C ALA A 578 -2.36 1.89 51.95
N ALA A 579 -1.49 0.96 51.54
CA ALA A 579 -1.16 -0.23 52.31
C ALA A 579 0.25 -0.74 51.96
N GLN A 580 1.15 -0.72 52.95
CA GLN A 580 2.40 -1.48 52.99
C GLN A 580 2.14 -2.88 53.57
N VAL A 581 2.95 -3.89 53.16
CA VAL A 581 3.65 -4.91 53.98
C VAL A 581 4.00 -6.15 53.10
N PRO A 582 5.12 -6.88 53.36
CA PRO A 582 5.90 -7.64 52.38
C PRO A 582 5.83 -9.17 52.52
N GLN A 583 6.34 -9.92 51.53
CA GLN A 583 7.18 -11.16 51.64
C GLN A 583 7.15 -11.94 50.30
N GLN A 584 8.29 -12.10 49.63
CA GLN A 584 9.13 -13.32 49.57
C GLN A 584 8.46 -14.58 48.98
N GLY A 585 8.95 -15.03 47.83
CA GLY A 585 9.37 -16.43 47.70
C GLY A 585 9.05 -17.18 46.40
N ARG A 586 10.12 -17.38 45.61
CA ARG A 586 10.42 -18.50 44.67
C ARG A 586 9.80 -18.44 43.26
N SER A 587 10.48 -18.76 42.17
CA SER A 587 11.91 -18.90 41.80
C SER A 587 11.90 -19.42 40.36
N ALA A 588 12.63 -18.81 39.43
CA ALA A 588 13.31 -19.52 38.33
C ALA A 588 14.29 -18.61 37.58
N ALA A 589 15.58 -18.97 37.70
CA ALA A 589 16.70 -18.78 36.77
C ALA A 589 17.08 -17.35 36.27
N GLY A 590 18.18 -16.82 36.83
CA GLY A 590 19.14 -15.98 36.10
C GLY A 590 20.14 -16.84 35.30
N PRO A 591 21.01 -16.23 34.48
CA PRO A 591 22.13 -15.40 34.97
C PRO A 591 22.07 -13.96 34.42
N SER A 592 22.12 -12.89 35.25
CA SER A 592 23.34 -12.19 35.71
C SER A 592 24.41 -12.05 34.61
N SER A 593 24.80 -10.89 34.10
CA SER A 593 24.94 -9.56 34.69
C SER A 593 24.67 -8.49 33.62
N VAL A 594 23.85 -7.49 33.93
CA VAL A 594 23.77 -6.30 33.08
C VAL A 594 25.13 -5.58 33.16
N PRO A 595 25.85 -5.35 32.05
CA PRO A 595 27.08 -4.58 32.06
C PRO A 595 26.82 -3.21 32.70
N ALA A 596 27.75 -2.71 33.53
CA ALA A 596 27.63 -1.38 34.14
C ALA A 596 27.32 -0.32 33.06
N GLY A 597 26.30 0.52 33.30
CA GLY A 597 25.88 1.58 32.39
C GLY A 597 24.86 1.19 31.31
N ILE A 598 24.15 0.05 31.41
CA ILE A 598 22.94 -0.21 30.60
C ILE A 598 21.73 -0.18 31.53
N VAL A 599 20.74 0.65 31.21
CA VAL A 599 19.49 0.80 31.94
C VAL A 599 18.33 0.46 31.00
N TRP A 600 17.75 -0.72 31.18
CA TRP A 600 16.58 -1.13 30.41
C TRP A 600 15.37 -0.30 30.83
N GLU A 601 14.85 0.51 29.90
CA GLU A 601 13.66 1.32 30.16
C GLU A 601 12.41 0.45 30.03
N ASN A 602 11.89 0.00 31.17
CA ASN A 602 10.51 -0.47 31.29
C ASN A 602 9.64 0.78 31.57
N ALA A 603 8.41 0.82 31.06
CA ALA A 603 7.49 1.98 31.09
C ALA A 603 7.06 2.50 32.49
N ALA A 604 7.85 2.32 33.53
CA ALA A 604 7.62 2.84 34.87
C ALA A 604 8.88 3.51 35.45
N GLY A 605 8.92 4.85 35.29
CA GLY A 605 9.43 5.82 36.27
C GLY A 605 10.80 5.62 36.91
N ARG A 606 11.82 6.27 36.33
CA ARG A 606 12.84 7.02 37.10
C ARG A 606 13.05 8.37 36.43
N SER A 607 12.68 9.45 37.12
CA SER A 607 12.96 10.81 36.68
C SER A 607 14.46 11.10 36.83
N VAL A 608 15.19 11.07 35.73
CA VAL A 608 16.56 11.59 35.67
C VAL A 608 16.48 13.07 35.35
N ALA A 609 17.19 13.91 36.11
CA ALA A 609 17.25 15.37 35.95
C ALA A 609 18.09 15.79 34.71
N ALA A 610 17.81 15.20 33.55
CA ALA A 610 18.54 15.42 32.32
C ALA A 610 17.59 15.76 31.18
N ALA A 611 18.01 16.68 30.31
CA ALA A 611 17.14 17.30 29.30
C ALA A 611 17.29 16.68 27.91
N TRP A 612 18.38 15.97 27.60
CA TRP A 612 18.66 15.48 26.24
C TRP A 612 19.21 14.05 26.20
N ARG A 613 18.89 13.33 25.12
CA ARG A 613 19.39 11.99 24.78
C ARG A 613 19.74 11.90 23.30
N VAL A 614 20.65 10.99 22.96
CA VAL A 614 21.03 10.71 21.56
C VAL A 614 20.52 9.34 21.15
N GLU A 615 19.63 9.30 20.16
CA GLU A 615 19.07 8.09 19.55
C GLU A 615 20.05 7.50 18.53
N LEU A 616 20.27 6.19 18.61
CA LEU A 616 20.88 5.38 17.57
C LEU A 616 19.74 4.69 16.78
N PRO A 617 19.44 5.12 15.54
CA PRO A 617 18.19 4.80 14.85
C PRO A 617 18.11 3.35 14.33
N ALA A 618 19.20 2.58 14.42
CA ALA A 618 19.18 1.15 14.12
C ALA A 618 18.40 0.38 15.18
N LEU A 619 17.89 -0.79 14.80
CA LEU A 619 17.22 -1.69 15.72
C LEU A 619 18.16 -2.84 16.10
N TYR A 620 18.11 -3.23 17.37
CA TYR A 620 19.01 -4.20 17.97
C TYR A 620 18.22 -5.30 18.66
N LEU A 621 18.66 -6.55 18.50
CA LEU A 621 18.13 -7.67 19.26
C LEU A 621 18.61 -7.56 20.71
N GLN A 622 17.78 -7.97 21.67
CA GLN A 622 18.11 -7.91 23.11
C GLN A 622 19.49 -8.50 23.44
N SER A 623 19.83 -9.62 22.79
CA SER A 623 21.09 -10.35 22.93
C SER A 623 22.31 -9.56 22.43
N THR A 624 22.13 -8.63 21.50
CA THR A 624 23.21 -7.83 20.89
C THR A 624 23.54 -6.55 21.66
N VAL A 625 22.62 -6.04 22.48
CA VAL A 625 22.75 -4.76 23.21
C VAL A 625 24.04 -4.67 24.06
N PRO A 626 24.43 -5.69 24.85
CA PRO A 626 25.68 -5.66 25.62
C PRO A 626 26.95 -5.51 24.77
N ALA A 627 26.95 -6.10 23.56
CA ALA A 627 28.09 -6.02 22.65
C ALA A 627 28.21 -4.62 22.05
N VAL A 628 27.08 -4.02 21.66
CA VAL A 628 27.00 -2.64 21.16
C VAL A 628 27.49 -1.65 22.21
N TRP A 629 27.06 -1.81 23.47
CA TRP A 629 27.52 -0.92 24.54
C TRP A 629 29.03 -1.01 24.81
N ARG A 630 29.60 -2.21 24.68
CA ARG A 630 31.04 -2.42 24.85
C ARG A 630 31.84 -1.75 23.73
N ASP A 631 31.38 -1.88 22.48
CA ASP A 631 32.00 -1.24 21.32
C ASP A 631 31.93 0.30 21.45
N LEU A 632 30.75 0.85 21.74
CA LEU A 632 30.57 2.30 21.94
C LEU A 632 31.50 2.87 23.02
N ARG A 633 31.57 2.23 24.20
CA ARG A 633 32.47 2.68 25.28
C ARG A 633 33.95 2.53 24.94
N SER A 634 34.31 1.58 24.07
CA SER A 634 35.70 1.44 23.63
C SER A 634 36.12 2.54 22.65
N ARG A 635 35.21 2.99 21.78
CA ARG A 635 35.47 4.00 20.76
C ARG A 635 35.32 5.44 21.25
N TYR A 636 34.38 5.66 22.17
CA TYR A 636 33.97 7.00 22.62
C TYR A 636 34.08 7.15 24.15
N SER A 637 35.14 6.59 24.75
CA SER A 637 35.32 6.50 26.20
C SER A 637 35.25 7.86 26.91
N ALA A 638 35.83 8.92 26.32
CA ALA A 638 35.80 10.27 26.87
C ALA A 638 34.41 10.93 26.78
N GLN A 639 33.68 10.69 25.70
CA GLN A 639 32.35 11.28 25.47
C GLN A 639 31.24 10.54 26.23
N LEU A 640 31.49 9.27 26.59
CA LEU A 640 30.55 8.41 27.32
C LEU A 640 30.86 8.31 28.82
N GLU A 641 31.77 9.13 29.33
CA GLU A 641 32.05 9.21 30.77
C GLU A 641 30.77 9.67 31.51
N ASN A 642 30.35 8.89 32.51
CA ASN A 642 29.09 9.10 33.24
C ASN A 642 27.82 9.10 32.36
N ARG A 643 27.84 8.36 31.26
CA ARG A 643 26.66 8.11 30.40
C ARG A 643 26.24 6.65 30.48
N GLU A 644 24.96 6.43 30.23
CA GLU A 644 24.27 5.16 30.24
C GLU A 644 23.61 4.91 28.87
N LEU A 645 23.48 3.63 28.53
CA LEU A 645 22.69 3.18 27.39
C LEU A 645 21.30 2.81 27.87
N HIS A 646 20.29 3.34 27.21
CA HIS A 646 18.88 3.13 27.48
C HIS A 646 18.23 2.41 26.31
N PRO A 647 18.13 1.07 26.34
CA PRO A 647 17.39 0.31 25.34
C PRO A 647 15.88 0.44 25.61
N VAL A 648 15.13 0.87 24.61
CA VAL A 648 13.65 0.92 24.63
C VAL A 648 13.10 -0.10 23.66
N GLN A 649 12.19 -0.95 24.11
CA GLN A 649 11.59 -1.98 23.28
C GLN A 649 10.65 -1.35 22.24
N VAL A 650 10.84 -1.68 20.96
CA VAL A 650 10.04 -1.16 19.82
C VAL A 650 9.16 -2.26 19.20
N GLY A 651 9.46 -3.54 19.45
CA GLY A 651 8.66 -4.66 18.94
C GLY A 651 9.17 -6.03 19.38
N ARG A 652 8.54 -7.11 18.92
CA ARG A 652 8.99 -8.51 19.07
C ARG A 652 8.95 -9.21 17.72
N VAL A 653 9.89 -10.10 17.47
CA VAL A 653 9.88 -11.00 16.30
C VAL A 653 9.95 -12.43 16.76
N GLU A 654 9.09 -13.26 16.16
CA GLU A 654 9.05 -14.70 16.37
C GLU A 654 10.08 -15.35 15.44
N MET A 655 11.15 -15.89 16.03
CA MET A 655 12.24 -16.51 15.26
C MET A 655 12.03 -18.02 15.07
N SER A 656 11.33 -18.68 16.01
CA SER A 656 10.85 -20.06 15.90
C SER A 656 9.70 -20.30 16.88
N LYS A 657 9.07 -21.50 16.85
CA LYS A 657 7.98 -21.88 17.77
C LYS A 657 8.32 -21.75 19.26
N ASP A 658 9.60 -21.72 19.64
CA ASP A 658 10.06 -21.60 21.03
C ASP A 658 11.00 -20.41 21.29
N THR A 659 11.21 -19.52 20.32
CA THR A 659 12.11 -18.36 20.48
C THR A 659 11.49 -17.07 19.97
N GLN A 660 11.23 -16.15 20.90
CA GLN A 660 10.90 -14.75 20.61
C GLN A 660 12.02 -13.84 21.10
N GLU A 661 12.51 -12.96 20.23
CA GLU A 661 13.44 -11.90 20.61
C GLU A 661 12.78 -10.53 20.43
N ALA A 662 13.00 -9.65 21.42
CA ALA A 662 12.54 -8.26 21.40
C ALA A 662 13.53 -7.36 20.65
N TRP A 663 12.99 -6.43 19.86
CA TRP A 663 13.73 -5.41 19.12
C TRP A 663 13.79 -4.15 19.96
N TYR A 664 15.00 -3.61 20.14
CA TYR A 664 15.27 -2.42 20.92
C TYR A 664 15.83 -1.31 20.06
N ARG A 665 15.42 -0.08 20.35
CA ARG A 665 16.13 1.12 19.93
C ARG A 665 16.95 1.64 21.09
N LEU A 666 18.16 2.12 20.79
CA LEU A 666 19.12 2.51 21.80
C LEU A 666 19.20 4.03 21.93
N TYR A 667 19.25 4.51 23.15
CA TYR A 667 19.47 5.92 23.47
C TYR A 667 20.68 6.04 24.40
N VAL A 668 21.53 7.03 24.16
CA VAL A 668 22.60 7.41 25.09
C VAL A 668 22.13 8.62 25.88
N ALA A 669 22.18 8.53 27.20
CA ALA A 669 21.74 9.56 28.14
C ALA A 669 22.55 9.44 29.45
N PRO A 670 22.51 10.39 30.38
CA PRO A 670 21.93 11.74 30.28
C PRO A 670 22.87 12.75 29.60
N PHE A 671 22.34 13.64 28.76
CA PHE A 671 23.03 14.88 28.37
C PHE A 671 22.37 16.10 29.03
N ALA A 672 23.18 16.95 29.67
CA ALA A 672 22.70 18.14 30.35
C ALA A 672 22.33 19.26 29.37
N LEU A 673 23.14 19.46 28.34
CA LEU A 673 22.97 20.50 27.32
C LEU A 673 22.75 19.87 25.93
N ALA A 674 21.92 20.50 25.10
CA ALA A 674 21.70 20.09 23.71
C ALA A 674 23.02 20.09 22.90
N SER A 675 23.88 21.09 23.15
CA SER A 675 25.18 21.23 22.49
C SER A 675 26.10 20.03 22.71
N ASP A 676 26.04 19.40 23.88
CA ASP A 676 26.87 18.25 24.22
C ASP A 676 26.38 16.99 23.49
N ALA A 677 25.05 16.83 23.40
CA ALA A 677 24.42 15.77 22.63
C ALA A 677 24.69 15.91 21.12
N GLU A 678 24.64 17.14 20.60
CA GLU A 678 24.99 17.46 19.21
C GLU A 678 26.47 17.24 18.92
N ALA A 679 27.37 17.58 19.86
CA ALA A 679 28.80 17.30 19.73
C ALA A 679 29.05 15.79 19.63
N PHE A 680 28.42 14.99 20.51
CA PHE A 680 28.52 13.53 20.46
C PHE A 680 27.94 12.96 19.17
N CYS A 681 26.79 13.44 18.72
CA CYS A 681 26.20 13.00 17.45
C CYS A 681 27.07 13.36 16.24
N ARG A 682 27.74 14.52 16.23
CA ARG A 682 28.74 14.85 15.20
C ARG A 682 29.93 13.89 15.19
N THR A 683 30.39 13.46 16.37
CA THR A 683 31.45 12.42 16.47
C THR A 683 30.99 11.10 15.87
N LEU A 684 29.76 10.66 16.17
CA LEU A 684 29.17 9.45 15.57
C LEU A 684 29.06 9.55 14.04
N GLN A 685 28.60 10.70 13.54
CA GLN A 685 28.47 10.93 12.10
C GLN A 685 29.81 10.93 11.36
N ALA A 686 30.89 11.39 11.99
CA ALA A 686 32.24 11.31 11.43
C ALA A 686 32.68 9.86 11.18
N ASP A 687 32.22 8.93 12.02
CA ASP A 687 32.44 7.48 11.88
C ASP A 687 31.33 6.78 11.07
N GLN A 688 30.58 7.54 10.26
CA GLN A 688 29.46 7.07 9.44
C GLN A 688 28.30 6.42 10.24
N GLN A 689 28.21 6.67 11.54
CA GLN A 689 27.07 6.23 12.36
C GLN A 689 25.94 7.25 12.28
N ARG A 690 24.71 6.77 12.09
CA ARG A 690 23.52 7.63 12.14
C ARG A 690 23.15 7.90 13.59
N CYS A 691 22.74 9.13 13.90
CA CYS A 691 22.26 9.52 15.23
C CYS A 691 21.25 10.66 15.12
N ARG A 692 20.40 10.80 16.15
CA ARG A 692 19.45 11.90 16.29
C ARG A 692 19.44 12.41 17.73
N VAL A 693 19.52 13.72 17.92
CA VAL A 693 19.42 14.35 19.25
C VAL A 693 17.93 14.58 19.56
N LEU A 694 17.50 14.18 20.75
CA LEU A 694 16.12 14.28 21.20
C LEU A 694 16.08 14.87 22.62
N PRO A 695 15.06 15.69 22.95
CA PRO A 695 14.80 16.01 24.35
C PRO A 695 14.39 14.74 25.10
N LEU A 696 14.81 14.62 26.36
CA LEU A 696 14.28 13.63 27.31
C LEU A 696 12.83 14.03 27.60
N GLN A 697 11.89 13.50 26.82
CA GLN A 697 10.48 13.58 27.16
C GLN A 697 10.27 12.77 28.44
N THR A 698 9.83 13.43 29.50
CA THR A 698 9.21 12.75 30.64
C THR A 698 8.06 11.91 30.10
N PRO A 699 7.99 10.60 30.42
CA PRO A 699 6.89 9.76 29.98
C PRO A 699 5.53 10.30 30.42
#